data_AF-A0A084FVM2-F1
#
_entry.id   AF-A0A084FVM2-F1
#
_cell.length_a   1.000
_cell.length_b   1.000
_cell.length_c   1.000
_cell.angle_alpha   90.00
_cell.angle_beta   90.00
_cell.angle_gamma   90.00
#
_symmetry.space_group_name_H-M   'P 1'
#
loop_
_entity.id
_entity.type
_entity.pdbx_description
1 polymer ?
#
loop_
_entity_poly.entity_id
_entity_poly.type
_entity_poly.pdbx_seq_one_letter_code
_entity_poly.pdbx_strand_id
1 'polypeptide(L)'
;MRHRLLPNGTRNHNSSDGWTSADYWTSVHIDHALDTHSISPGERKLAIILPADNPSPDLCKVISSAVALGYPAPIIVNWRKDFHTNEDGIGPSQLGKISGTLNYLEWAMSEKAPQSERLTNDDLVLMLDAYDIWLQLPPSVLLNRFFTGNERADRRIAREFGGGVSRGLMRQTVVVSAQKGCMAPRDSISNLHCDGVPESTLPKNVYGLLTDSPLSRILRWKYTRPKYVNSGSFMGPASDVRRYFRRVKDRMDQNLLAMDEGQELGGDQGVFAEIFGEQESWRRRTQQIGPGRDRAQTKLSGEFEYHVGLDYTQELFYPTCYSEHDSYFVSLNDAEEVARESGRLGVSPPRVQGVPRDIEVAERPLSLLDDDGGDDVRRGGRGWGDLPLYVDFWTTAIPVAIHHNAWRDGLKNRRRTWWDKTWYFPYLRRLLQARVKLTETKAPPLVTLPALNGSLDVWPYFSSSPDTAAVLFVRNRNTTKEEWSLERADWGAVCKSSNATMEAKRPWKSAPVAPPLVATDRIVPLSQEDDTQINRDLILNFMMRFDSVLDAEKLHSALEGLLNRPDWKKLGARLRLNSEGKLEYHIPQQFDDTRPPFTYSHINYDVAIGEHPLACRVPSGFAGEEPATVLDPYELFPLMRREDAPTKIEDYLYSDKPQLSLHVVSFTDATLASLTWPHTLWDAMGRREFLLAWTAILAGRDDEVLPLHGFDTDPLSDFCESPKEESKLIDKSLSILQLIVFGIRYWFEHFWYTEEETRIVCIPSAFMKRARETAISELKATRAESGKPTDDVFLSDGDIISAWGARLLAEHLQVGKNQTVCVLNAFGWRSLLSPDILPRSKAYVANASSGIFAFLKGGDILSRPLSYTASEVRRAIAEQGTRSQLEASVKLTRESIRARGVPPMYGDATMQLIIVSNWSKGRFFEMDFSPAIVPGSKSARPGDATGKPTYIQAAGHANGFSIRNAFQISGKDGQGNYWLSASLRKHVWSSIEKALTGTKSTN
;
A
#
# COMPACT_ATOMS: atom_id res chain seq x y z
N MET A 1 -9.62 58.59 30.53
CA MET A 1 -8.61 59.66 30.76
C MET A 1 -7.91 59.95 29.44
N ARG A 2 -7.85 61.23 29.05
CA ARG A 2 -7.26 61.72 27.79
C ARG A 2 -5.74 61.84 27.86
N HIS A 3 -5.11 61.83 26.67
CA HIS A 3 -3.83 62.43 26.21
C HIS A 3 -2.86 61.38 25.61
N ARG A 4 -2.11 61.61 24.52
CA ARG A 4 -1.89 62.73 23.56
C ARG A 4 -1.12 62.13 22.36
N LEU A 5 -1.36 62.63 21.15
CA LEU A 5 -0.45 62.54 19.99
C LEU A 5 0.56 63.71 20.09
N LEU A 6 1.87 63.51 19.86
CA LEU A 6 2.71 63.79 18.65
C LEU A 6 4.18 64.03 19.13
N PRO A 7 5.25 64.13 18.30
CA PRO A 7 5.51 63.64 16.93
C PRO A 7 6.94 63.03 16.69
N ASN A 8 7.11 62.48 15.48
CA ASN A 8 8.32 62.18 14.68
C ASN A 8 9.72 62.61 15.15
N GLY A 9 10.65 61.65 15.07
CA GLY A 9 12.06 61.85 14.76
C GLY A 9 12.50 60.87 13.67
N THR A 10 12.77 61.38 12.48
CA THR A 10 13.24 60.68 11.28
C THR A 10 14.69 60.22 11.41
N ARG A 11 15.03 59.01 10.92
CA ARG A 11 16.26 58.76 10.14
C ARG A 11 16.21 57.44 9.36
N ASN A 12 16.15 57.62 8.05
CA ASN A 12 16.73 56.84 6.95
C ASN A 12 16.12 55.47 6.59
N HIS A 13 15.16 55.55 5.66
CA HIS A 13 15.05 54.62 4.53
C HIS A 13 16.25 54.79 3.58
N ASN A 14 16.91 53.68 3.26
CA ASN A 14 17.65 53.28 2.03
C ASN A 14 18.56 52.11 2.48
N SER A 15 18.52 50.91 1.94
CA SER A 15 18.26 50.46 0.57
C SER A 15 17.32 49.25 0.55
N SER A 16 16.31 49.35 -0.30
CA SER A 16 15.64 48.22 -0.92
C SER A 16 16.59 47.58 -1.93
N ASP A 17 17.25 46.48 -1.55
CA ASP A 17 17.83 45.58 -2.54
C ASP A 17 16.69 44.79 -3.16
N GLY A 18 16.32 45.21 -4.37
CA GLY A 18 15.31 44.55 -5.20
C GLY A 18 15.81 43.18 -5.64
N TRP A 19 15.25 42.14 -5.05
CA TRP A 19 15.30 40.77 -5.57
C TRP A 19 13.88 40.40 -5.97
N THR A 20 13.66 40.01 -7.23
CA THR A 20 12.37 39.40 -7.60
C THR A 20 12.23 38.04 -6.88
N SER A 21 11.02 37.51 -6.72
CA SER A 21 10.83 36.18 -6.12
C SER A 21 11.56 35.08 -6.90
N ALA A 22 11.80 35.27 -8.20
CA ALA A 22 12.61 34.39 -9.02
C ALA A 22 14.10 34.48 -8.66
N ASP A 23 14.66 35.69 -8.52
CA ASP A 23 16.08 35.90 -8.18
C ASP A 23 16.44 35.36 -6.77
N TYR A 24 15.46 35.33 -5.85
CA TYR A 24 15.64 34.87 -4.48
C TYR A 24 15.82 33.35 -4.37
N TRP A 25 15.12 32.53 -5.17
CA TRP A 25 15.26 31.07 -5.12
C TRP A 25 16.52 30.57 -5.82
N THR A 26 16.97 31.27 -6.88
CA THR A 26 18.31 31.10 -7.46
C THR A 26 19.43 31.38 -6.45
N SER A 27 19.19 32.16 -5.38
CA SER A 27 20.19 32.45 -4.34
C SER A 27 20.29 31.40 -3.23
N VAL A 28 19.31 30.51 -3.08
CA VAL A 28 19.34 29.40 -2.10
C VAL A 28 20.17 28.23 -2.62
N HIS A 29 20.16 28.03 -3.94
CA HIS A 29 20.87 26.99 -4.67
C HIS A 29 22.04 27.54 -5.49
N ILE A 30 22.76 28.55 -4.96
CA ILE A 30 24.00 28.97 -5.65
C ILE A 30 24.87 27.73 -5.77
N ASP A 31 25.15 27.36 -7.03
CA ASP A 31 26.30 26.58 -7.46
C ASP A 31 27.57 27.26 -6.92
N HIS A 32 27.81 27.12 -5.62
CA HIS A 32 29.03 27.59 -5.02
C HIS A 32 30.09 26.61 -5.45
N ALA A 33 30.89 27.03 -6.41
CA ALA A 33 32.11 26.33 -6.78
C ALA A 33 32.89 26.03 -5.48
N LEU A 34 33.25 24.77 -5.32
CA LEU A 34 34.04 24.24 -4.22
C LEU A 34 35.27 25.14 -3.99
N ASP A 35 35.44 25.72 -2.80
CA ASP A 35 36.66 26.45 -2.49
C ASP A 35 37.80 25.46 -2.24
N THR A 36 38.75 25.43 -3.18
CA THR A 36 39.94 24.57 -3.13
C THR A 36 40.75 24.77 -1.84
N HIS A 37 40.72 25.95 -1.22
CA HIS A 37 41.47 26.24 0.01
C HIS A 37 40.88 25.55 1.26
N SER A 38 39.64 25.07 1.18
CA SER A 38 38.96 24.38 2.29
C SER A 38 39.24 22.87 2.35
N ILE A 39 39.89 22.31 1.33
CA ILE A 39 40.12 20.88 1.19
C ILE A 39 41.62 20.58 1.23
N SER A 40 42.01 19.69 2.15
CA SER A 40 43.38 19.16 2.19
C SER A 40 43.59 18.13 1.07
N PRO A 41 44.68 18.22 0.30
CA PRO A 41 45.00 17.27 -0.76
C PRO A 41 45.40 15.91 -0.20
N GLY A 42 45.38 14.88 -1.03
CA GLY A 42 45.81 13.52 -0.69
C GLY A 42 44.84 12.44 -1.12
N GLU A 43 44.94 11.27 -0.51
CA GLU A 43 44.04 10.14 -0.73
C GLU A 43 43.22 9.87 0.53
N ARG A 44 41.93 9.62 0.36
CA ARG A 44 41.02 9.20 1.44
C ARG A 44 40.20 8.00 1.00
N LYS A 45 39.76 7.18 1.95
CA LYS A 45 38.77 6.12 1.71
C LYS A 45 37.37 6.59 2.10
N LEU A 46 36.34 6.07 1.44
CA LEU A 46 34.93 6.18 1.87
C LEU A 46 34.44 4.81 2.36
N ALA A 47 34.04 4.74 3.63
CA ALA A 47 33.41 3.56 4.23
C ALA A 47 31.93 3.82 4.53
N ILE A 48 31.05 2.89 4.14
CA ILE A 48 29.62 2.96 4.46
C ILE A 48 29.31 1.97 5.56
N ILE A 49 28.68 2.42 6.64
CA ILE A 49 28.32 1.57 7.79
C ILE A 49 26.80 1.45 7.87
N LEU A 50 26.30 0.22 7.92
CA LEU A 50 24.90 -0.13 8.08
C LEU A 50 24.68 -0.93 9.37
N PRO A 51 24.03 -0.38 10.39
CA PRO A 51 23.64 -1.14 11.58
C PRO A 51 22.46 -2.07 11.26
N ALA A 52 22.74 -3.36 11.07
CA ALA A 52 21.74 -4.39 10.80
C ALA A 52 22.10 -5.72 11.45
N ASP A 53 21.10 -6.35 12.04
CA ASP A 53 21.20 -7.60 12.78
C ASP A 53 20.79 -8.83 11.96
N ASN A 54 19.90 -8.63 10.99
CA ASN A 54 19.26 -9.70 10.25
C ASN A 54 19.06 -9.36 8.77
N PRO A 55 18.95 -10.38 7.89
CA PRO A 55 18.60 -10.16 6.50
C PRO A 55 17.18 -9.60 6.36
N SER A 56 16.99 -8.74 5.36
CA SER A 56 15.69 -8.13 5.10
C SER A 56 15.60 -7.66 3.64
N PRO A 57 14.40 -7.74 3.01
CA PRO A 57 14.16 -7.06 1.74
C PRO A 57 14.45 -5.56 1.80
N ASP A 58 14.23 -4.92 2.95
CA ASP A 58 14.49 -3.50 3.10
C ASP A 58 16.00 -3.21 3.22
N LEU A 59 16.75 -4.06 3.91
CA LEU A 59 18.23 -4.04 3.90
C LEU A 59 18.78 -4.22 2.48
N CYS A 60 18.19 -5.14 1.73
CA CYS A 60 18.59 -5.38 0.35
C CYS A 60 18.40 -4.14 -0.54
N LYS A 61 17.33 -3.35 -0.34
CA LYS A 61 17.12 -2.10 -1.09
C LYS A 61 18.21 -1.08 -0.81
N VAL A 62 18.60 -0.92 0.46
CA VAL A 62 19.70 -0.02 0.84
C VAL A 62 20.99 -0.43 0.13
N ILE A 63 21.39 -1.70 0.25
CA ILE A 63 22.61 -2.26 -0.35
C ILE A 63 22.58 -2.16 -1.88
N SER A 64 21.47 -2.58 -2.50
CA SER A 64 21.35 -2.56 -3.97
C SER A 64 21.33 -1.14 -4.54
N SER A 65 20.69 -0.17 -3.85
CA SER A 65 20.78 1.24 -4.25
C SER A 65 22.21 1.76 -4.18
N ALA A 66 22.95 1.45 -3.11
CA ALA A 66 24.35 1.84 -2.96
C ALA A 66 25.22 1.27 -4.09
N VAL A 67 25.17 -0.05 -4.29
CA VAL A 67 26.03 -0.73 -5.27
C VAL A 67 25.69 -0.29 -6.69
N ALA A 68 24.40 -0.14 -7.05
CA ALA A 68 24.00 0.31 -8.38
C ALA A 68 24.54 1.72 -8.71
N LEU A 69 24.55 2.62 -7.71
CA LEU A 69 25.06 3.98 -7.82
C LEU A 69 26.60 4.08 -7.81
N GLY A 70 27.31 2.97 -7.59
CA GLY A 70 28.77 2.94 -7.55
C GLY A 70 29.39 3.23 -6.18
N TYR A 71 28.61 3.16 -5.11
CA TYR A 71 29.15 3.23 -3.75
C TYR A 71 29.94 1.95 -3.39
N PRO A 72 30.90 2.03 -2.45
CA PRO A 72 31.58 0.86 -1.92
C PRO A 72 30.60 -0.10 -1.24
N ALA A 73 30.94 -1.39 -1.24
CA ALA A 73 30.17 -2.41 -0.53
C ALA A 73 30.01 -2.00 0.96
N PRO A 74 28.77 -1.93 1.48
CA PRO A 74 28.56 -1.48 2.86
C PRO A 74 29.11 -2.46 3.90
N ILE A 75 29.64 -1.93 5.00
CA ILE A 75 29.98 -2.69 6.21
C ILE A 75 28.73 -2.80 7.08
N ILE A 76 28.26 -4.02 7.30
CA ILE A 76 27.16 -4.33 8.21
C ILE A 76 27.72 -4.57 9.61
N VAL A 77 27.28 -3.75 10.57
CA VAL A 77 27.57 -3.95 12.00
C VAL A 77 26.35 -4.54 12.70
N ASN A 78 26.59 -5.29 13.77
CA ASN A 78 25.57 -5.98 14.60
C ASN A 78 24.97 -7.26 14.01
N TRP A 79 25.52 -7.78 12.92
CA TRP A 79 25.01 -8.98 12.25
C TRP A 79 24.95 -10.21 13.19
N ARG A 80 23.81 -10.93 13.17
CA ARG A 80 23.56 -12.18 13.93
C ARG A 80 23.70 -12.06 15.45
N LYS A 81 23.56 -10.85 16.01
CA LYS A 81 23.62 -10.63 17.46
C LYS A 81 22.24 -10.62 18.09
N ASP A 82 22.14 -11.20 19.29
CA ASP A 82 20.93 -11.18 20.10
C ASP A 82 20.97 -9.98 21.05
N PHE A 83 20.08 -9.02 20.82
CA PHE A 83 19.96 -7.81 21.64
C PHE A 83 19.25 -8.03 22.98
N HIS A 84 18.79 -9.26 23.27
CA HIS A 84 18.22 -9.63 24.57
C HIS A 84 19.27 -10.02 25.61
N THR A 85 20.55 -10.14 25.22
CA THR A 85 21.65 -10.50 26.13
C THR A 85 22.73 -9.42 26.16
N ASN A 86 23.32 -9.17 27.34
CA ASN A 86 24.43 -8.25 27.51
C ASN A 86 25.80 -8.87 27.16
N GLU A 87 25.84 -10.14 26.75
CA GLU A 87 27.08 -10.92 26.55
C GLU A 87 28.02 -10.29 25.50
N ASP A 88 27.47 -9.61 24.48
CA ASP A 88 28.23 -8.97 23.41
C ASP A 88 28.42 -7.43 23.61
N GLY A 89 27.96 -6.85 24.73
CA GLY A 89 28.15 -5.43 25.07
C GLY A 89 27.38 -4.42 24.21
N ILE A 90 26.28 -4.84 23.58
CA ILE A 90 25.56 -4.05 22.56
C ILE A 90 24.38 -3.27 23.16
N GLY A 91 23.82 -3.74 24.29
CA GLY A 91 22.63 -3.17 24.91
C GLY A 91 21.34 -3.47 24.12
N PRO A 92 20.19 -2.88 24.51
CA PRO A 92 18.89 -3.06 23.86
C PRO A 92 18.92 -2.77 22.35
N SER A 93 18.05 -3.44 21.57
CA SER A 93 18.06 -3.39 20.09
C SER A 93 17.99 -1.98 19.49
N GLN A 94 17.32 -1.05 20.15
CA GLN A 94 17.19 0.35 19.72
C GLN A 94 18.48 1.19 19.89
N LEU A 95 19.46 0.68 20.63
CA LEU A 95 20.72 1.35 20.96
C LEU A 95 21.94 0.71 20.27
N GLY A 96 21.75 -0.45 19.64
CA GLY A 96 22.80 -1.20 18.96
C GLY A 96 23.52 -0.40 17.86
N LYS A 97 22.87 0.60 17.26
CA LYS A 97 23.50 1.51 16.27
C LYS A 97 24.69 2.27 16.83
N ILE A 98 24.61 2.74 18.07
CA ILE A 98 25.70 3.48 18.74
C ILE A 98 26.86 2.52 18.98
N SER A 99 26.61 1.43 19.70
CA SER A 99 27.63 0.46 20.11
C SER A 99 28.30 -0.22 18.91
N GLY A 100 27.51 -0.70 17.93
CA GLY A 100 28.01 -1.41 16.76
C GLY A 100 28.90 -0.55 15.87
N THR A 101 28.46 0.70 15.60
CA THR A 101 29.24 1.65 14.80
C THR A 101 30.54 2.03 15.52
N LEU A 102 30.47 2.34 16.82
CA LEU A 102 31.65 2.70 17.60
C LEU A 102 32.66 1.54 17.67
N ASN A 103 32.20 0.31 17.91
CA ASN A 103 33.08 -0.86 17.95
C ASN A 103 33.85 -1.07 16.64
N TYR A 104 33.18 -0.88 15.50
CA TYR A 104 33.85 -0.92 14.20
C TYR A 104 34.89 0.20 14.06
N LEU A 105 34.55 1.45 14.41
CA LEU A 105 35.48 2.57 14.32
C LEU A 105 36.69 2.41 15.24
N GLU A 106 36.50 1.91 16.46
CA GLU A 106 37.61 1.62 17.37
C GLU A 106 38.53 0.53 16.83
N TRP A 107 37.96 -0.52 16.23
CA TRP A 107 38.74 -1.59 15.61
C TRP A 107 39.47 -1.09 14.34
N ALA A 108 38.74 -0.53 13.38
CA ALA A 108 39.24 -0.13 12.06
C ALA A 108 40.31 0.97 12.12
N MET A 109 40.30 1.78 13.18
CA MET A 109 41.30 2.83 13.41
C MET A 109 42.43 2.40 14.34
N SER A 110 42.44 1.15 14.81
CA SER A 110 43.49 0.62 15.69
C SER A 110 44.51 -0.23 14.94
N GLU A 111 45.61 -0.57 15.63
CA GLU A 111 46.61 -1.50 15.11
C GLU A 111 46.08 -2.94 14.95
N LYS A 112 44.92 -3.26 15.57
CA LYS A 112 44.27 -4.58 15.46
C LYS A 112 43.69 -4.83 14.07
N ALA A 113 43.30 -3.78 13.35
CA ALA A 113 42.84 -3.92 11.96
C ALA A 113 44.04 -4.15 11.03
N PRO A 114 43.94 -5.10 10.07
CA PRO A 114 44.94 -5.26 9.01
C PRO A 114 45.21 -3.96 8.27
N GLN A 115 46.45 -3.74 7.79
CA GLN A 115 46.83 -2.46 7.15
C GLN A 115 45.95 -2.10 5.94
N SER A 116 45.53 -3.08 5.15
CA SER A 116 44.61 -2.88 4.01
C SER A 116 43.23 -2.40 4.43
N GLU A 117 42.78 -2.83 5.61
CA GLU A 117 41.46 -2.56 6.22
C GLU A 117 41.54 -1.40 7.23
N ARG A 118 42.70 -0.79 7.43
CA ARG A 118 42.83 0.30 8.39
C ARG A 118 42.24 1.60 7.82
N LEU A 119 41.47 2.29 8.66
CA LEU A 119 41.02 3.66 8.43
C LEU A 119 42.02 4.64 9.03
N THR A 120 42.38 5.67 8.26
CA THR A 120 43.12 6.84 8.72
C THR A 120 42.19 7.85 9.38
N ASN A 121 42.74 8.89 10.00
CA ASN A 121 41.94 9.92 10.68
C ASN A 121 41.03 10.72 9.74
N ASP A 122 41.48 10.92 8.49
CA ASP A 122 40.84 11.76 7.48
C ASP A 122 39.97 10.97 6.50
N ASP A 123 40.00 9.62 6.56
CA ASP A 123 39.09 8.76 5.82
C ASP A 123 37.65 9.07 6.19
N LEU A 124 36.75 9.01 5.22
CA LEU A 124 35.36 9.40 5.35
C LEU A 124 34.50 8.19 5.74
N VAL A 125 33.62 8.42 6.71
CA VAL A 125 32.63 7.44 7.15
C VAL A 125 31.25 8.00 6.86
N LEU A 126 30.41 7.21 6.20
CA LEU A 126 28.98 7.45 6.01
C LEU A 126 28.20 6.36 6.75
N MET A 127 27.52 6.71 7.83
CA MET A 127 26.62 5.79 8.53
C MET A 127 25.18 6.09 8.15
N LEU A 128 24.42 5.05 7.79
CA LEU A 128 23.03 5.11 7.37
C LEU A 128 22.18 4.09 8.15
N ASP A 129 20.94 4.44 8.47
CA ASP A 129 19.95 3.46 8.91
C ASP A 129 19.71 2.39 7.83
N ALA A 130 19.75 1.13 8.25
CA ALA A 130 19.91 -0.01 7.34
C ALA A 130 18.60 -0.54 6.73
N TYR A 131 17.43 -0.01 7.10
CA TYR A 131 16.12 -0.56 6.72
C TYR A 131 15.15 0.44 6.07
N ASP A 132 15.52 1.71 5.95
CA ASP A 132 14.64 2.77 5.43
C ASP A 132 15.33 3.84 4.61
N ILE A 133 16.59 3.66 4.26
CA ILE A 133 17.32 4.63 3.43
C ILE A 133 17.52 4.11 2.01
N TRP A 134 17.12 4.91 1.03
CA TRP A 134 17.46 4.68 -0.38
C TRP A 134 18.43 5.74 -0.86
N LEU A 135 19.53 5.33 -1.47
CA LEU A 135 20.40 6.23 -2.19
C LEU A 135 19.80 6.52 -3.57
N GLN A 136 19.94 7.77 -4.01
CA GLN A 136 19.39 8.28 -5.26
C GLN A 136 20.48 8.81 -6.21
N LEU A 137 21.50 9.47 -5.67
CA LEU A 137 22.54 10.17 -6.42
C LEU A 137 23.91 9.50 -6.18
N PRO A 138 24.87 9.63 -7.12
CA PRO A 138 26.15 8.91 -7.04
C PRO A 138 27.11 9.49 -5.99
N PRO A 139 28.18 8.75 -5.63
CA PRO A 139 29.18 9.19 -4.65
C PRO A 139 29.82 10.56 -4.95
N SER A 140 29.99 10.91 -6.22
CA SER A 140 30.56 12.20 -6.63
C SER A 140 29.69 13.39 -6.19
N VAL A 141 28.37 13.26 -6.30
CA VAL A 141 27.41 14.27 -5.83
C VAL A 141 27.41 14.34 -4.31
N LEU A 142 27.42 13.19 -3.61
CA LEU A 142 27.55 13.14 -2.16
C LEU A 142 28.77 13.91 -1.66
N LEU A 143 29.94 13.60 -2.24
CA LEU A 143 31.21 14.16 -1.78
C LEU A 143 31.30 15.66 -2.09
N ASN A 144 30.85 16.10 -3.26
CA ASN A 144 30.76 17.53 -3.59
C ASN A 144 29.90 18.29 -2.56
N ARG A 145 28.68 17.78 -2.29
CA ARG A 145 27.75 18.40 -1.32
C ARG A 145 28.27 18.36 0.12
N PHE A 146 28.96 17.30 0.50
CA PHE A 146 29.56 17.18 1.83
C PHE A 146 30.62 18.26 2.06
N PHE A 147 31.57 18.43 1.13
CA PHE A 147 32.63 19.42 1.27
C PHE A 147 32.10 20.86 1.14
N THR A 148 31.26 21.16 0.15
CA THR A 148 30.63 22.48 0.02
C THR A 148 29.71 22.82 1.19
N GLY A 149 29.01 21.83 1.75
CA GLY A 149 28.15 22.00 2.93
C GLY A 149 28.95 22.35 4.19
N ASN A 150 30.04 21.63 4.46
CA ASN A 150 30.94 21.95 5.57
C ASN A 150 31.61 23.31 5.40
N GLU A 151 32.02 23.66 4.18
CA GLU A 151 32.59 24.98 3.90
C GLU A 151 31.59 26.11 4.19
N ARG A 152 30.34 25.98 3.72
CA ARG A 152 29.24 26.92 4.02
C ARG A 152 29.00 27.03 5.53
N ALA A 153 29.02 25.91 6.24
CA ALA A 153 28.84 25.86 7.68
C ALA A 153 30.01 26.55 8.42
N ASP A 154 31.25 26.30 8.03
CA ASP A 154 32.44 26.91 8.61
C ASP A 154 32.48 28.42 8.38
N ARG A 155 32.14 28.89 7.18
CA ARG A 155 31.98 30.33 6.90
C ARG A 155 30.89 30.97 7.76
N ARG A 156 29.80 30.26 8.05
CA ARG A 156 28.75 30.73 8.98
C ARG A 156 29.26 30.75 10.42
N ILE A 157 29.85 29.67 10.91
CA ILE A 157 30.40 29.55 12.27
C ILE A 157 31.46 30.65 12.49
N ALA A 158 32.33 30.89 11.52
CA ALA A 158 33.33 31.96 11.58
C ALA A 158 32.69 33.36 11.65
N ARG A 159 31.55 33.60 10.98
CA ARG A 159 30.83 34.89 11.08
C ARG A 159 30.12 35.05 12.42
N GLU A 160 29.52 33.99 12.94
CA GLU A 160 28.77 33.99 14.19
C GLU A 160 29.69 34.07 15.43
N PHE A 161 30.85 33.39 15.37
CA PHE A 161 31.73 33.17 16.52
C PHE A 161 33.16 33.70 16.34
N GLY A 162 33.56 34.20 15.16
CA GLY A 162 34.96 34.50 14.81
C GLY A 162 35.57 35.77 15.39
N GLY A 163 34.86 36.50 16.26
CA GLY A 163 35.41 37.61 17.03
C GLY A 163 36.20 37.15 18.26
N GLY A 164 37.29 36.37 18.11
CA GLY A 164 38.16 35.94 19.23
C GLY A 164 38.80 34.55 19.08
N VAL A 165 39.02 33.86 20.22
CA VAL A 165 39.61 32.51 20.44
C VAL A 165 39.05 31.40 19.53
N SER A 166 37.85 31.63 18.99
CA SER A 166 37.06 30.65 18.23
C SER A 166 37.55 30.40 16.80
N ARG A 167 38.49 31.19 16.26
CA ARG A 167 38.94 31.06 14.86
C ARG A 167 39.75 29.76 14.68
N GLY A 168 39.07 28.72 14.18
CA GLY A 168 39.63 27.38 13.96
C GLY A 168 39.32 26.36 15.07
N LEU A 169 38.76 26.80 16.21
CA LEU A 169 38.33 25.92 17.30
C LEU A 169 36.96 25.26 17.00
N MET A 170 36.00 26.09 16.57
CA MET A 170 34.65 25.69 16.20
C MET A 170 34.58 25.55 14.67
N ARG A 171 34.13 24.39 14.21
CA ARG A 171 33.92 24.07 12.80
C ARG A 171 32.89 22.95 12.64
N GLN A 172 32.50 22.64 11.42
CA GLN A 172 31.68 21.49 11.07
C GLN A 172 32.49 20.55 10.19
N THR A 173 32.76 19.35 10.70
CA THR A 173 33.37 18.25 9.93
C THR A 173 32.49 17.01 9.91
N VAL A 174 31.55 16.90 10.87
CA VAL A 174 30.52 15.86 10.93
C VAL A 174 29.16 16.47 10.58
N VAL A 175 28.54 15.96 9.53
CA VAL A 175 27.20 16.34 9.07
C VAL A 175 26.20 15.29 9.51
N VAL A 176 25.13 15.72 10.16
CA VAL A 176 24.04 14.88 10.65
C VAL A 176 22.73 15.28 9.99
N SER A 177 21.88 14.29 9.69
CA SER A 177 20.57 14.54 9.12
C SER A 177 19.70 15.43 10.02
N ALA A 178 18.92 16.34 9.41
CA ALA A 178 18.06 17.28 10.11
C ALA A 178 16.56 16.97 9.90
N GLN A 179 15.77 17.08 10.96
CA GLN A 179 14.30 16.98 10.93
C GLN A 179 13.62 18.24 11.48
N LYS A 180 12.32 18.39 11.19
CA LYS A 180 11.52 19.58 11.53
C LYS A 180 10.97 19.59 12.96
N GLY A 181 10.64 18.42 13.50
CA GLY A 181 10.05 18.29 14.83
C GLY A 181 11.08 18.03 15.93
N CYS A 182 10.99 18.76 17.04
CA CYS A 182 11.64 18.38 18.30
C CYS A 182 10.65 17.58 19.14
N MET A 183 10.69 16.25 19.04
CA MET A 183 9.84 15.37 19.83
C MET A 183 10.70 14.80 20.96
N ALA A 184 10.39 15.18 22.20
CA ALA A 184 11.02 14.63 23.40
C ALA A 184 10.99 13.08 23.34
N PRO A 185 12.09 12.40 23.70
CA PRO A 185 12.08 10.96 23.88
C PRO A 185 10.99 10.57 24.89
N ARG A 186 10.53 9.32 24.86
CA ARG A 186 9.53 8.84 25.83
C ARG A 186 10.09 8.73 27.26
N ASP A 187 11.41 8.86 27.44
CA ASP A 187 12.07 8.88 28.74
C ASP A 187 12.16 10.30 29.34
N SER A 188 12.15 10.38 30.66
CA SER A 188 12.29 11.63 31.41
C SER A 188 13.75 12.07 31.61
N ILE A 189 14.72 11.32 31.08
CA ILE A 189 16.15 11.47 31.39
C ILE A 189 16.86 12.31 30.32
N SER A 190 16.51 12.14 29.05
CA SER A 190 17.18 12.80 27.92
C SER A 190 16.72 14.25 27.71
N ASN A 191 17.64 15.21 27.66
CA ASN A 191 17.34 16.60 27.31
C ASN A 191 17.79 16.96 25.89
N LEU A 192 16.84 17.10 24.97
CA LEU A 192 17.14 17.44 23.56
C LEU A 192 17.64 18.87 23.33
N HIS A 193 17.55 19.75 24.33
CA HIS A 193 17.85 21.18 24.19
C HIS A 193 17.11 21.86 23.01
N CYS A 194 15.81 21.57 22.82
CA CYS A 194 15.01 22.04 21.68
C CYS A 194 15.05 23.56 21.45
N ASP A 195 15.17 24.36 22.52
CA ASP A 195 15.25 25.83 22.46
C ASP A 195 16.70 26.35 22.43
N GLY A 196 17.67 25.44 22.57
CA GLY A 196 19.10 25.71 22.65
C GLY A 196 19.87 25.52 21.34
N VAL A 197 19.28 24.87 20.33
CA VAL A 197 19.93 24.61 19.04
C VAL A 197 19.91 25.82 18.08
N PRO A 198 20.82 25.92 17.09
CA PRO A 198 20.83 26.99 16.10
C PRO A 198 19.62 26.97 15.17
N GLU A 199 19.26 28.14 14.63
CA GLU A 199 18.20 28.25 13.64
C GLU A 199 18.60 27.65 12.29
N SER A 200 17.60 27.18 11.54
CA SER A 200 17.79 26.63 10.20
C SER A 200 18.36 27.69 9.24
N THR A 201 19.26 27.26 8.35
CA THR A 201 19.82 28.11 7.27
C THR A 201 18.86 28.29 6.10
N LEU A 202 17.79 27.50 6.02
CA LEU A 202 16.77 27.67 4.99
C LEU A 202 16.09 29.05 5.10
N PRO A 203 15.58 29.60 3.98
CA PRO A 203 14.95 30.92 3.97
C PRO A 203 13.84 31.07 5.02
N LYS A 204 13.81 32.21 5.71
CA LYS A 204 12.83 32.50 6.78
C LYS A 204 11.37 32.54 6.29
N ASN A 205 11.15 32.56 4.98
CA ASN A 205 9.87 32.56 4.32
C ASN A 205 9.64 31.30 3.46
N VAL A 206 10.37 30.20 3.71
CA VAL A 206 10.33 29.03 2.82
C VAL A 206 8.92 28.44 2.66
N TYR A 207 8.11 28.44 3.72
CA TYR A 207 6.70 28.05 3.70
C TYR A 207 5.74 29.26 3.69
N GLY A 208 6.18 30.42 3.21
CA GLY A 208 5.43 31.68 3.27
C GLY A 208 5.19 32.15 4.71
N LEU A 209 4.02 32.75 4.96
CA LEU A 209 3.63 33.27 6.29
C LEU A 209 3.50 32.20 7.38
N LEU A 210 3.47 30.91 7.00
CA LEU A 210 3.34 29.79 7.92
C LEU A 210 4.70 29.30 8.46
N THR A 211 5.81 29.76 7.87
CA THR A 211 7.18 29.34 8.23
C THR A 211 7.43 29.55 9.72
N ASP A 212 7.73 28.47 10.43
CA ASP A 212 8.02 28.44 11.88
C ASP A 212 6.94 29.08 12.78
N SER A 213 5.73 29.25 12.25
CA SER A 213 4.62 29.83 13.00
C SER A 213 4.12 28.89 14.11
N PRO A 214 3.46 29.40 15.16
CA PRO A 214 2.79 28.55 16.15
C PRO A 214 1.77 27.58 15.52
N LEU A 215 1.13 27.97 14.42
CA LEU A 215 0.21 27.11 13.67
C LEU A 215 0.93 25.90 13.04
N SER A 216 2.22 26.01 12.71
CA SER A 216 3.02 24.88 12.25
C SER A 216 3.07 23.77 13.31
N ARG A 217 3.18 24.09 14.61
CA ARG A 217 3.16 23.08 15.69
C ARG A 217 1.81 22.36 15.79
N ILE A 218 0.69 23.08 15.57
CA ILE A 218 -0.66 22.50 15.50
C ILE A 218 -0.78 21.58 14.28
N LEU A 219 -0.24 22.01 13.14
CA LEU A 219 -0.09 21.22 11.91
C LEU A 219 1.11 20.27 11.97
N ARG A 220 1.53 19.90 13.19
CA ARG A 220 2.53 18.89 13.48
C ARG A 220 3.85 19.07 12.72
N TRP A 221 4.38 20.29 12.76
CA TRP A 221 5.66 20.73 12.20
C TRP A 221 5.76 20.75 10.66
N LYS A 222 4.64 20.64 9.94
CA LYS A 222 4.60 20.65 8.47
C LYS A 222 5.36 21.84 7.85
N TYR A 223 5.12 23.05 8.37
CA TYR A 223 5.68 24.30 7.85
C TYR A 223 6.85 24.82 8.71
N THR A 224 7.55 23.91 9.39
CA THR A 224 8.74 24.24 10.20
C THR A 224 9.99 23.94 9.41
N ARG A 225 11.01 24.80 9.54
CA ARG A 225 12.32 24.54 8.94
C ARG A 225 13.06 23.46 9.75
N PRO A 226 13.69 22.47 9.10
CA PRO A 226 14.49 21.45 9.78
C PRO A 226 15.62 22.10 10.59
N LYS A 227 15.75 21.72 11.87
CA LYS A 227 16.82 22.19 12.77
C LYS A 227 17.11 21.25 13.95
N TYR A 228 16.51 20.07 13.97
CA TYR A 228 16.70 19.08 15.03
C TYR A 228 17.41 17.85 14.47
N VAL A 229 18.20 17.17 15.30
CA VAL A 229 18.90 15.94 14.90
C VAL A 229 17.89 14.86 14.52
N ASN A 230 18.11 14.24 13.35
CA ASN A 230 17.59 12.93 13.02
C ASN A 230 18.76 11.94 13.08
N SER A 231 18.63 10.86 13.86
CA SER A 231 19.74 9.90 14.03
C SER A 231 19.95 9.00 12.83
N GLY A 232 19.24 9.15 11.70
CA GLY A 232 19.30 8.17 10.61
C GLY A 232 20.51 8.25 9.70
N SER A 233 21.26 9.36 9.70
CA SER A 233 22.43 9.50 8.81
C SER A 233 23.49 10.43 9.38
N PHE A 234 24.75 10.01 9.26
CA PHE A 234 25.94 10.74 9.70
C PHE A 234 27.04 10.61 8.66
N MET A 235 27.78 11.71 8.40
CA MET A 235 28.96 11.67 7.55
C MET A 235 30.07 12.56 8.09
N GLY A 236 31.31 12.08 8.08
CA GLY A 236 32.46 12.88 8.49
C GLY A 236 33.78 12.10 8.47
N PRO A 237 34.92 12.74 8.82
CA PRO A 237 36.19 12.06 9.04
C PRO A 237 36.07 11.01 10.14
N ALA A 238 36.70 9.84 9.97
CA ALA A 238 36.61 8.71 10.87
C ALA A 238 36.98 9.09 12.32
N SER A 239 37.98 9.95 12.48
CA SER A 239 38.42 10.44 13.79
C SER A 239 37.36 11.28 14.52
N ASP A 240 36.66 12.14 13.80
CA ASP A 240 35.63 13.03 14.36
C ASP A 240 34.32 12.27 14.62
N VAL A 241 33.91 11.40 13.69
CA VAL A 241 32.75 10.51 13.89
C VAL A 241 32.99 9.60 15.09
N ARG A 242 34.16 8.96 15.22
CA ARG A 242 34.50 8.13 16.38
C ARG A 242 34.44 8.92 17.68
N ARG A 243 34.98 10.14 17.71
CA ARG A 243 34.97 11.01 18.89
C ARG A 243 33.55 11.34 19.34
N TYR A 244 32.69 11.71 18.40
CA TYR A 244 31.28 12.00 18.69
C TYR A 244 30.53 10.76 19.19
N PHE A 245 30.70 9.61 18.51
CA PHE A 245 30.06 8.35 18.91
C PHE A 245 30.53 7.86 20.28
N ARG A 246 31.82 8.07 20.62
CA ARG A 246 32.33 7.76 21.96
C ARG A 246 31.64 8.60 23.03
N ARG A 247 31.49 9.91 22.82
CA ARG A 247 30.77 10.77 23.76
C ARG A 247 29.30 10.37 23.91
N VAL A 248 28.64 10.05 22.80
CA VAL A 248 27.26 9.58 22.78
C VAL A 248 27.13 8.26 23.54
N LYS A 249 28.06 7.32 23.35
CA LYS A 249 28.12 6.06 24.11
C LYS A 249 28.31 6.31 25.61
N ASP A 250 29.21 7.23 25.99
CA ASP A 250 29.43 7.57 27.40
C ASP A 250 28.15 8.13 28.05
N ARG A 251 27.40 9.00 27.36
CA ARG A 251 26.11 9.50 27.85
C ARG A 251 25.05 8.40 27.90
N MET A 252 24.99 7.55 26.88
CA MET A 252 24.07 6.40 26.87
C MET A 252 24.31 5.49 28.07
N ASP A 253 25.57 5.18 28.39
CA ASP A 253 25.93 4.34 29.53
C ASP A 253 25.59 5.01 30.87
N GLN A 254 25.83 6.33 30.98
CA GLN A 254 25.40 7.11 32.15
C GLN A 254 23.88 7.09 32.34
N ASN A 255 23.12 7.27 31.26
CA ASN A 255 21.67 7.24 31.30
C ASN A 255 21.17 5.84 31.69
N LEU A 256 21.72 4.77 31.11
CA LEU A 256 21.39 3.38 31.47
C LEU A 256 21.65 3.07 32.95
N LEU A 257 22.73 3.61 33.53
CA LEU A 257 23.04 3.45 34.96
C LEU A 257 22.13 4.26 35.88
N ALA A 258 21.56 5.36 35.38
CA ALA A 258 20.70 6.27 36.15
C ALA A 258 19.20 5.90 36.09
N MET A 259 18.83 4.87 35.34
CA MET A 259 17.45 4.43 35.15
C MET A 259 16.97 3.52 36.27
N ASP A 260 15.71 3.69 36.67
CA ASP A 260 15.02 2.79 37.62
C ASP A 260 14.63 1.47 36.94
N GLU A 261 14.42 0.40 37.73
CA GLU A 261 13.90 -0.88 37.25
C GLU A 261 12.57 -0.68 36.48
N GLY A 262 12.54 -1.11 35.21
CA GLY A 262 11.37 -1.02 34.33
C GLY A 262 11.27 0.23 33.46
N GLN A 263 12.23 1.17 33.55
CA GLN A 263 12.34 2.27 32.59
C GLN A 263 13.08 1.81 31.32
N GLU A 264 12.71 2.37 30.16
CA GLU A 264 13.40 2.16 28.88
C GLU A 264 13.83 3.52 28.29
N LEU A 265 15.04 3.59 27.72
CA LEU A 265 15.50 4.77 26.99
C LEU A 265 14.67 4.94 25.72
N GLY A 266 14.23 6.16 25.43
CA GLY A 266 13.32 6.48 24.34
C GLY A 266 13.92 6.42 22.93
N GLY A 267 15.07 5.77 22.75
CA GLY A 267 15.77 5.56 21.48
C GLY A 267 17.08 6.34 21.31
N ASP A 268 17.87 5.99 20.29
CA ASP A 268 19.20 6.57 20.02
C ASP A 268 19.19 8.09 19.71
N GLN A 269 18.13 8.57 19.05
CA GLN A 269 17.98 9.98 18.65
C GLN A 269 18.03 10.93 19.85
N GLY A 270 17.49 10.51 21.01
CA GLY A 270 17.52 11.30 22.23
C GLY A 270 18.94 11.66 22.66
N VAL A 271 19.81 10.65 22.68
CA VAL A 271 21.20 10.77 23.12
C VAL A 271 22.03 11.58 22.12
N PHE A 272 21.89 11.33 20.81
CA PHE A 272 22.58 12.12 19.79
C PHE A 272 22.20 13.61 19.84
N ALA A 273 20.90 13.89 19.96
CA ALA A 273 20.38 15.26 20.01
C ALA A 273 20.81 15.99 21.29
N GLU A 274 20.85 15.29 22.42
CA GLU A 274 21.34 15.84 23.69
C GLU A 274 22.81 16.29 23.57
N ILE A 275 23.71 15.44 23.08
CA ILE A 275 25.13 15.81 22.91
C ILE A 275 25.31 16.96 21.91
N PHE A 276 24.53 16.98 20.82
CA PHE A 276 24.54 18.11 19.89
C PHE A 276 24.06 19.41 20.57
N GLY A 277 22.98 19.34 21.35
CA GLY A 277 22.46 20.46 22.12
C GLY A 277 23.45 21.02 23.15
N GLU A 278 24.21 20.15 23.81
CA GLU A 278 25.28 20.52 24.74
C GLU A 278 26.42 21.27 24.03
N GLN A 279 26.87 20.77 22.86
CA GLN A 279 27.87 21.44 22.03
C GLN A 279 27.40 22.86 21.66
N GLU A 280 26.19 23.00 21.14
CA GLU A 280 25.67 24.30 20.68
C GLU A 280 25.42 25.27 21.84
N SER A 281 24.99 24.75 22.99
CA SER A 281 24.89 25.52 24.24
C SER A 281 26.27 26.03 24.68
N TRP A 282 27.32 25.21 24.55
CA TRP A 282 28.68 25.60 24.86
C TRP A 282 29.23 26.65 23.87
N ARG A 283 29.00 26.49 22.56
CA ARG A 283 29.36 27.48 21.53
C ARG A 283 28.76 28.85 21.83
N ARG A 284 27.46 28.88 22.15
CA ARG A 284 26.73 30.11 22.51
C ARG A 284 27.25 30.78 23.79
N ARG A 285 27.57 30.00 24.84
CA ARG A 285 28.17 30.53 26.08
C ARG A 285 29.54 31.13 25.83
N THR A 286 30.35 30.48 25.00
CA THR A 286 31.70 30.96 24.63
C THR A 286 31.65 32.32 23.93
N GLN A 287 30.62 32.55 23.09
CA GLN A 287 30.36 33.85 22.45
C GLN A 287 30.07 34.97 23.46
N GLN A 288 29.31 34.67 24.52
CA GLN A 288 28.85 35.68 25.50
C GLN A 288 29.94 36.15 26.47
N ILE A 289 31.00 35.36 26.69
CA ILE A 289 32.03 35.62 27.71
C ILE A 289 33.13 36.59 27.21
N GLY A 290 33.23 36.83 25.90
CA GLY A 290 34.21 37.75 25.30
C GLY A 290 35.67 37.23 25.28
N PRO A 291 36.58 37.90 24.52
CA PRO A 291 37.99 37.48 24.41
C PRO A 291 38.77 37.81 25.70
N GLY A 292 39.51 36.83 26.27
CA GLY A 292 40.28 37.03 27.52
C GLY A 292 40.38 35.83 28.48
N ARG A 293 39.74 34.69 28.19
CA ARG A 293 39.85 33.42 28.96
C ARG A 293 40.27 32.22 28.08
N ASP A 294 41.16 32.48 27.14
CA ASP A 294 41.51 31.63 26.01
C ASP A 294 41.98 30.23 26.42
N ARG A 295 42.76 30.12 27.50
CA ARG A 295 43.31 28.84 27.97
C ARG A 295 42.27 27.93 28.63
N ALA A 296 41.28 28.50 29.30
CA ALA A 296 40.20 27.74 29.95
C ALA A 296 39.16 27.26 28.92
N GLN A 297 38.82 28.11 27.94
CA GLN A 297 37.93 27.75 26.83
C GLN A 297 38.53 26.65 25.95
N THR A 298 39.82 26.73 25.64
CA THR A 298 40.54 25.68 24.88
C THR A 298 40.63 24.35 25.64
N LYS A 299 40.60 24.38 26.98
CA LYS A 299 40.59 23.14 27.79
C LYS A 299 39.20 22.48 27.79
N LEU A 300 38.14 23.28 27.89
CA LEU A 300 36.75 22.81 27.87
C LEU A 300 36.28 22.37 26.47
N SER A 301 36.93 22.83 25.40
CA SER A 301 36.55 22.41 24.04
C SER A 301 36.69 20.90 23.83
N GLY A 302 37.67 20.24 24.47
CA GLY A 302 37.82 18.79 24.43
C GLY A 302 36.65 18.01 25.03
N GLU A 303 35.79 18.66 25.83
CA GLU A 303 34.62 18.06 26.47
C GLU A 303 33.31 18.35 25.71
N PHE A 304 33.26 19.38 24.87
CA PHE A 304 32.00 19.86 24.28
C PHE A 304 32.02 20.08 22.76
N GLU A 305 33.19 20.19 22.12
CA GLU A 305 33.31 20.49 20.68
C GLU A 305 33.68 19.23 19.88
N TYR A 306 32.70 18.70 19.16
CA TYR A 306 32.79 17.46 18.36
C TYR A 306 32.74 17.72 16.86
N HIS A 307 32.72 19.00 16.45
CA HIS A 307 32.62 19.46 15.06
C HIS A 307 31.35 18.97 14.36
N VAL A 308 30.27 18.75 15.13
CA VAL A 308 28.98 18.29 14.63
C VAL A 308 28.15 19.47 14.13
N GLY A 309 27.45 19.29 13.01
CA GLY A 309 26.42 20.19 12.55
C GLY A 309 25.38 19.47 11.68
N LEU A 310 24.35 20.21 11.25
CA LEU A 310 23.17 19.62 10.62
C LEU A 310 23.10 19.91 9.12
N ASP A 311 22.57 18.95 8.37
CA ASP A 311 22.13 19.14 6.99
C ASP A 311 20.79 19.89 6.94
N TYR A 312 20.86 21.21 7.18
CA TYR A 312 19.67 22.08 7.24
C TYR A 312 18.92 22.18 5.90
N THR A 313 19.62 22.03 4.76
CA THR A 313 19.01 22.09 3.42
C THR A 313 18.45 20.74 2.98
N GLN A 314 18.79 19.65 3.68
CA GLN A 314 18.39 18.28 3.38
C GLN A 314 18.84 17.84 1.98
N GLU A 315 19.99 18.35 1.51
CA GLU A 315 20.59 18.02 0.21
C GLU A 315 21.36 16.69 0.25
N LEU A 316 21.85 16.28 1.42
CA LEU A 316 22.52 14.99 1.62
C LEU A 316 21.52 13.96 2.10
N PHE A 317 20.82 14.26 3.19
CA PHE A 317 19.98 13.32 3.93
C PHE A 317 18.59 13.89 4.14
N TYR A 318 17.57 13.26 3.55
CA TYR A 318 16.18 13.73 3.62
C TYR A 318 15.28 12.79 4.44
N PRO A 319 15.04 13.09 5.73
CA PRO A 319 13.99 12.46 6.52
C PRO A 319 12.60 12.82 5.99
N THR A 320 11.81 11.80 5.70
CA THR A 320 10.41 11.97 5.30
C THR A 320 9.48 12.20 6.49
N CYS A 321 9.91 11.90 7.71
CA CYS A 321 9.17 12.25 8.92
C CYS A 321 9.06 13.78 9.08
N TYR A 322 7.84 14.27 9.30
CA TYR A 322 7.46 15.70 9.28
C TYR A 322 7.54 16.39 7.91
N SER A 323 8.00 15.70 6.87
CA SER A 323 8.00 16.15 5.48
C SER A 323 7.18 15.20 4.58
N GLU A 324 6.11 14.63 5.14
CA GLU A 324 5.39 13.50 4.54
C GLU A 324 4.76 13.82 3.17
N HIS A 325 4.55 15.09 2.88
CA HIS A 325 3.80 15.57 1.70
C HIS A 325 4.53 16.67 0.94
N ASP A 326 5.81 16.90 1.20
CA ASP A 326 6.53 18.04 0.57
C ASP A 326 7.25 17.64 -0.72
N SER A 327 7.30 16.34 -1.02
CA SER A 327 8.15 15.76 -2.06
C SER A 327 7.48 14.71 -2.94
N TYR A 328 7.99 14.53 -4.16
CA TYR A 328 7.58 13.49 -5.11
C TYR A 328 8.70 13.16 -6.13
N PHE A 329 8.54 12.10 -6.92
CA PHE A 329 9.46 11.74 -8.01
C PHE A 329 9.03 12.39 -9.32
N VAL A 330 9.91 13.14 -9.99
CA VAL A 330 9.65 13.84 -11.25
C VAL A 330 10.87 13.89 -12.17
N SER A 331 10.65 13.99 -13.48
CA SER A 331 11.71 14.29 -14.45
C SER A 331 11.95 15.80 -14.49
N LEU A 332 13.17 16.25 -14.15
CA LEU A 332 13.47 17.69 -14.04
C LEU A 332 13.44 18.44 -15.38
N ASN A 333 13.62 17.74 -16.50
CA ASN A 333 13.47 18.30 -17.85
C ASN A 333 11.99 18.37 -18.31
N ASP A 334 11.06 17.72 -17.61
CA ASP A 334 9.63 17.81 -17.87
C ASP A 334 9.02 18.94 -17.02
N ALA A 335 9.05 20.16 -17.58
CA ALA A 335 8.54 21.35 -16.91
C ALA A 335 7.04 21.26 -16.58
N GLU A 336 6.24 20.53 -17.37
CA GLU A 336 4.81 20.35 -17.12
C GLU A 336 4.57 19.40 -15.95
N GLU A 337 5.31 18.29 -15.87
CA GLU A 337 5.28 17.38 -14.73
C GLU A 337 5.74 18.08 -13.44
N VAL A 338 6.85 18.80 -13.49
CA VAL A 338 7.34 19.59 -12.35
C VAL A 338 6.27 20.61 -11.93
N ALA A 339 5.62 21.29 -12.87
CA ALA A 339 4.57 22.25 -12.57
C ALA A 339 3.32 21.63 -11.94
N ARG A 340 2.88 20.49 -12.47
CA ARG A 340 1.73 19.75 -11.98
C ARG A 340 1.95 19.25 -10.55
N GLU A 341 3.08 18.58 -10.29
CA GLU A 341 3.35 18.01 -8.97
C GLU A 341 3.67 19.08 -7.93
N SER A 342 4.43 20.11 -8.29
CA SER A 342 4.67 21.29 -7.44
C SER A 342 3.35 21.97 -7.06
N GLY A 343 2.46 22.20 -8.04
CA GLY A 343 1.15 22.81 -7.83
C GLY A 343 0.25 21.97 -6.93
N ARG A 344 0.25 20.65 -7.10
CA ARG A 344 -0.50 19.70 -6.25
C ARG A 344 -0.13 19.81 -4.77
N LEU A 345 1.11 20.18 -4.46
CA LEU A 345 1.63 20.33 -3.10
C LEU A 345 1.57 21.77 -2.56
N GLY A 346 0.94 22.68 -3.31
CA GLY A 346 0.73 24.07 -2.92
C GLY A 346 1.90 25.01 -3.24
N VAL A 347 2.83 24.60 -4.10
CA VAL A 347 3.94 25.42 -4.56
C VAL A 347 3.71 25.83 -6.02
N SER A 348 3.21 27.03 -6.23
CA SER A 348 3.00 27.62 -7.56
C SER A 348 3.41 29.11 -7.55
N PRO A 349 4.23 29.59 -8.52
CA PRO A 349 4.86 28.81 -9.59
C PRO A 349 5.92 27.82 -9.04
N PRO A 350 6.34 26.81 -9.84
CA PRO A 350 7.36 25.85 -9.42
C PRO A 350 8.67 26.53 -9.09
N ARG A 351 9.30 26.10 -7.99
CA ARG A 351 10.58 26.68 -7.52
C ARG A 351 11.79 25.93 -8.07
N VAL A 352 11.63 24.65 -8.40
CA VAL A 352 12.69 23.81 -8.98
C VAL A 352 12.85 24.19 -10.45
N GLN A 353 14.08 24.51 -10.85
CA GLN A 353 14.39 24.95 -12.21
C GLN A 353 15.52 24.08 -12.79
N GLY A 354 15.15 23.04 -13.54
CA GLY A 354 16.10 22.15 -14.21
C GLY A 354 16.95 21.29 -13.28
N VAL A 355 18.02 20.72 -13.84
CA VAL A 355 18.96 19.85 -13.13
C VAL A 355 20.07 20.69 -12.49
N PRO A 356 20.33 20.56 -11.18
CA PRO A 356 21.48 21.18 -10.52
C PRO A 356 22.81 20.77 -11.16
N ARG A 357 23.77 21.68 -11.24
CA ARG A 357 25.03 21.47 -11.97
C ARG A 357 25.84 20.31 -11.40
N ASP A 358 25.87 20.13 -10.08
CA ASP A 358 26.58 19.02 -9.44
C ASP A 358 26.02 17.65 -9.86
N ILE A 359 24.71 17.56 -10.11
CA ILE A 359 24.06 16.38 -10.68
C ILE A 359 24.32 16.29 -12.19
N GLU A 360 24.22 17.40 -12.92
CA GLU A 360 24.38 17.45 -14.38
C GLU A 360 25.78 16.96 -14.83
N VAL A 361 26.84 17.35 -14.11
CA VAL A 361 28.22 16.97 -14.43
C VAL A 361 28.65 15.62 -13.85
N ALA A 362 27.80 14.98 -13.05
CA ALA A 362 28.08 13.64 -12.53
C ALA A 362 28.11 12.61 -13.66
N GLU A 363 28.73 11.45 -13.41
CA GLU A 363 28.69 10.32 -14.35
C GLU A 363 27.23 10.05 -14.76
N ARG A 364 27.01 9.82 -16.06
CA ARG A 364 25.67 9.58 -16.58
C ARG A 364 25.10 8.32 -15.94
N PRO A 365 23.83 8.33 -15.50
CA PRO A 365 23.26 7.30 -14.63
C PRO A 365 23.19 5.90 -15.27
N LEU A 366 23.15 5.82 -16.60
CA LEU A 366 23.02 4.57 -17.38
C LEU A 366 24.20 4.32 -18.33
N SER A 367 25.29 5.07 -18.24
CA SER A 367 26.48 4.93 -19.11
C SER A 367 26.99 3.49 -19.18
N LEU A 368 26.90 2.76 -18.06
CA LEU A 368 27.37 1.38 -17.93
C LEU A 368 26.56 0.36 -18.74
N LEU A 369 25.40 0.75 -19.26
CA LEU A 369 24.50 -0.12 -20.01
C LEU A 369 24.49 0.16 -21.52
N ASP A 370 25.24 1.16 -21.98
CA ASP A 370 25.23 1.64 -23.37
C ASP A 370 25.86 0.64 -24.36
N ASP A 371 26.71 -0.28 -23.90
CA ASP A 371 27.46 -1.22 -24.75
C ASP A 371 26.73 -2.55 -25.07
N ASP A 372 25.57 -2.83 -24.47
CA ASP A 372 24.94 -4.17 -24.47
C ASP A 372 23.91 -4.44 -25.61
N GLY A 373 23.82 -3.59 -26.63
CA GLY A 373 23.15 -3.89 -27.92
C GLY A 373 21.63 -4.20 -27.90
N GLY A 374 20.93 -4.03 -26.79
CA GLY A 374 19.47 -4.28 -26.69
C GLY A 374 18.61 -3.18 -27.32
N ASP A 375 17.58 -3.57 -28.08
CA ASP A 375 16.71 -2.67 -28.87
C ASP A 375 16.02 -1.53 -28.10
N ASP A 376 15.88 -1.65 -26.77
CA ASP A 376 15.24 -0.64 -25.92
C ASP A 376 16.14 0.58 -25.60
N VAL A 377 17.45 0.48 -25.90
CA VAL A 377 18.46 1.54 -25.65
C VAL A 377 18.62 2.47 -26.87
N ARG A 378 17.90 2.24 -27.98
CA ARG A 378 18.00 3.03 -29.22
C ARG A 378 17.37 4.44 -29.18
N ARG A 379 16.88 4.91 -28.03
CA ARG A 379 16.50 6.32 -27.83
C ARG A 379 17.45 7.00 -26.83
N GLY A 380 18.60 7.45 -27.35
CA GLY A 380 19.51 8.48 -26.83
C GLY A 380 19.76 8.53 -25.31
N GLY A 381 21.01 8.30 -24.90
CA GLY A 381 21.49 8.40 -23.51
C GLY A 381 20.83 9.52 -22.69
N ARG A 382 19.89 9.13 -21.82
CA ARG A 382 19.14 10.02 -20.94
C ARG A 382 20.08 10.66 -19.92
N GLY A 383 20.02 11.98 -19.82
CA GLY A 383 20.70 12.72 -18.76
C GLY A 383 19.98 12.56 -17.43
N TRP A 384 20.56 13.07 -16.35
CA TRP A 384 19.93 13.07 -15.04
C TRP A 384 18.55 13.77 -15.03
N GLY A 385 18.33 14.75 -15.90
CA GLY A 385 17.05 15.47 -16.00
C GLY A 385 15.90 14.70 -16.64
N ASP A 386 16.20 13.61 -17.35
CA ASP A 386 15.20 12.76 -18.02
C ASP A 386 14.78 11.56 -17.15
N LEU A 387 15.31 11.48 -15.93
CA LEU A 387 15.05 10.42 -14.97
C LEU A 387 14.17 10.94 -13.82
N PRO A 388 13.29 10.08 -13.26
CA PRO A 388 12.49 10.45 -12.10
C PRO A 388 13.37 10.58 -10.86
N LEU A 389 13.58 11.81 -10.39
CA LEU A 389 14.29 12.13 -9.16
C LEU A 389 13.28 12.54 -8.09
N TYR A 390 13.53 12.13 -6.85
CA TYR A 390 12.83 12.61 -5.65
C TYR A 390 13.23 14.05 -5.38
N VAL A 391 12.23 14.91 -5.28
CA VAL A 391 12.41 16.37 -5.17
C VAL A 391 11.47 16.90 -4.10
N ASP A 392 11.98 17.74 -3.20
CA ASP A 392 11.17 18.58 -2.31
C ASP A 392 10.81 19.89 -3.02
N PHE A 393 9.52 20.17 -3.19
CA PHE A 393 9.09 21.33 -3.95
C PHE A 393 9.13 22.64 -3.15
N TRP A 394 9.18 22.57 -1.81
CA TRP A 394 9.26 23.73 -0.93
C TRP A 394 10.70 24.21 -0.74
N THR A 395 11.63 23.30 -0.44
CA THR A 395 13.06 23.61 -0.21
C THR A 395 13.90 23.50 -1.47
N THR A 396 13.32 22.94 -2.54
CA THR A 396 13.96 22.61 -3.82
C THR A 396 15.14 21.62 -3.67
N ALA A 397 15.16 20.88 -2.56
CA ALA A 397 16.16 19.85 -2.31
C ALA A 397 15.95 18.61 -3.21
N ILE A 398 17.04 18.13 -3.80
CA ILE A 398 17.08 16.87 -4.57
C ILE A 398 18.07 15.96 -3.86
N PRO A 399 17.67 15.20 -2.84
CA PRO A 399 18.59 14.59 -1.89
C PRO A 399 19.43 13.45 -2.46
N VAL A 400 20.61 13.23 -1.87
CA VAL A 400 21.45 12.05 -2.14
C VAL A 400 20.83 10.79 -1.54
N ALA A 401 20.36 10.86 -0.30
CA ALA A 401 19.75 9.75 0.41
C ALA A 401 18.37 10.13 0.98
N ILE A 402 17.38 9.28 0.76
CA ILE A 402 16.00 9.47 1.21
C ILE A 402 15.73 8.53 2.37
N HIS A 403 15.41 9.08 3.54
CA HIS A 403 15.10 8.32 4.74
C HIS A 403 13.58 8.20 4.90
N HIS A 404 13.04 7.04 4.53
CA HIS A 404 11.61 6.71 4.53
C HIS A 404 11.04 6.37 5.92
N ASN A 405 11.31 7.23 6.90
CA ASN A 405 10.84 7.10 8.29
C ASN A 405 9.49 7.79 8.58
N ALA A 406 8.79 8.29 7.57
CA ALA A 406 7.42 8.80 7.71
C ALA A 406 6.48 7.71 8.26
N TRP A 407 6.07 7.81 9.52
CA TRP A 407 5.23 6.80 10.18
C TRP A 407 3.73 7.14 10.17
N ARG A 408 3.36 8.36 9.81
CA ARG A 408 1.96 8.84 9.77
C ARG A 408 1.23 8.31 8.56
N ASP A 409 -0.10 8.20 8.66
CA ASP A 409 -1.02 7.86 7.56
C ASP A 409 -0.63 6.58 6.78
N GLY A 410 0.03 5.63 7.45
CA GLY A 410 0.56 4.42 6.83
C GLY A 410 1.70 4.66 5.83
N LEU A 411 2.25 5.87 5.75
CA LEU A 411 3.23 6.28 4.76
C LEU A 411 4.59 5.58 4.91
N LYS A 412 4.82 4.88 6.03
CA LYS A 412 5.99 4.00 6.20
C LYS A 412 6.00 2.88 5.16
N ASN A 413 4.82 2.54 4.61
CA ASN A 413 4.66 1.60 3.51
C ASN A 413 5.18 2.12 2.16
N ARG A 414 5.50 3.43 2.01
CA ARG A 414 6.18 3.95 0.82
C ARG A 414 7.51 3.24 0.56
N ARG A 415 8.16 2.72 1.62
CA ARG A 415 9.31 1.80 1.52
C ARG A 415 9.06 0.55 0.69
N ARG A 416 7.82 0.23 0.39
CA ARG A 416 7.43 -0.88 -0.48
C ARG A 416 6.76 -0.37 -1.74
N THR A 417 5.83 0.58 -1.59
CA THR A 417 4.97 1.03 -2.70
C THR A 417 5.63 2.05 -3.63
N TRP A 418 6.77 2.65 -3.27
CA TRP A 418 7.47 3.65 -4.10
C TRP A 418 8.83 3.17 -4.60
N TRP A 419 9.23 1.92 -4.31
CA TRP A 419 10.53 1.40 -4.72
C TRP A 419 10.67 1.35 -6.25
N ASP A 420 9.57 1.05 -6.93
CA ASP A 420 9.42 1.05 -8.39
C ASP A 420 9.50 2.43 -9.05
N LYS A 421 9.38 3.51 -8.28
CA LYS A 421 9.52 4.90 -8.77
C LYS A 421 10.97 5.36 -8.86
N THR A 422 11.90 4.64 -8.24
CA THR A 422 13.33 4.99 -8.32
C THR A 422 13.84 4.79 -9.74
N TRP A 423 14.64 5.73 -10.24
CA TRP A 423 15.09 5.71 -11.64
C TRP A 423 15.86 4.45 -12.03
N TYR A 424 16.57 3.84 -11.08
CA TYR A 424 17.34 2.62 -11.32
C TYR A 424 16.49 1.35 -11.24
N PHE A 425 15.26 1.38 -10.71
CA PHE A 425 14.46 0.17 -10.50
C PHE A 425 14.28 -0.68 -11.77
N PRO A 426 13.94 -0.11 -12.95
CA PRO A 426 13.81 -0.89 -14.18
C PRO A 426 15.12 -1.53 -14.64
N TYR A 427 16.25 -0.94 -14.26
CA TYR A 427 17.60 -1.31 -14.72
C TYR A 427 18.43 -2.02 -13.66
N LEU A 428 17.90 -2.16 -12.44
CA LEU A 428 18.67 -2.45 -11.24
C LEU A 428 19.53 -3.71 -11.38
N ARG A 429 18.94 -4.80 -11.89
CA ARG A 429 19.66 -6.06 -12.09
C ARG A 429 20.84 -5.91 -13.07
N ARG A 430 20.64 -5.17 -14.17
CA ARG A 430 21.69 -4.92 -15.17
C ARG A 430 22.76 -4.00 -14.61
N LEU A 431 22.38 -2.94 -13.87
CA LEU A 431 23.32 -2.04 -13.21
C LEU A 431 24.19 -2.78 -12.18
N LEU A 432 23.59 -3.65 -11.36
CA LEU A 432 24.34 -4.48 -10.41
C LEU A 432 25.33 -5.40 -11.14
N GLN A 433 24.91 -6.05 -12.24
CA GLN A 433 25.79 -6.90 -13.06
C GLN A 433 26.93 -6.11 -13.73
N ALA A 434 26.65 -4.91 -14.24
CA ALA A 434 27.66 -4.06 -14.88
C ALA A 434 28.69 -3.53 -13.87
N ARG A 435 28.23 -3.09 -12.69
CA ARG A 435 29.10 -2.64 -11.59
C ARG A 435 30.00 -3.78 -11.08
N VAL A 436 29.51 -5.01 -11.10
CA VAL A 436 30.28 -6.22 -10.78
C VAL A 436 31.40 -6.50 -11.79
N LYS A 437 31.19 -6.26 -13.08
CA LYS A 437 32.23 -6.46 -14.11
C LYS A 437 33.35 -5.42 -14.03
N LEU A 438 33.04 -4.18 -13.67
CA LEU A 438 34.02 -3.08 -13.62
C LEU A 438 35.08 -3.25 -12.52
N THR A 439 34.76 -3.91 -11.42
CA THR A 439 35.66 -4.05 -10.27
C THR A 439 36.76 -5.10 -10.48
N GLU A 440 36.70 -5.90 -11.55
CA GLU A 440 37.77 -6.83 -11.93
C GLU A 440 38.98 -6.13 -12.58
N THR A 441 38.81 -4.88 -13.04
CA THR A 441 39.84 -4.07 -13.69
C THR A 441 40.07 -2.77 -12.90
N LYS A 442 41.02 -2.74 -11.95
CA LYS A 442 41.46 -1.58 -11.13
C LYS A 442 40.50 -0.37 -11.17
N ALA A 443 39.50 -0.35 -10.29
CA ALA A 443 38.49 0.70 -10.26
C ALA A 443 39.10 2.10 -10.04
N PRO A 444 38.61 3.16 -10.73
CA PRO A 444 39.04 4.54 -10.50
C PRO A 444 38.59 5.07 -9.12
N PRO A 445 39.14 6.22 -8.65
CA PRO A 445 38.60 6.88 -7.47
C PRO A 445 37.10 7.23 -7.67
N LEU A 446 36.33 7.23 -6.58
CA LEU A 446 34.91 7.63 -6.57
C LEU A 446 34.72 9.07 -7.04
N VAL A 447 35.68 9.93 -6.71
CA VAL A 447 35.78 11.31 -7.19
C VAL A 447 37.22 11.82 -7.00
N THR A 448 37.63 12.72 -7.90
CA THR A 448 38.82 13.55 -7.75
C THR A 448 38.36 15.00 -7.61
N LEU A 449 38.62 15.62 -6.45
CA LEU A 449 38.23 17.00 -6.15
C LEU A 449 39.45 17.92 -6.16
N PRO A 450 39.33 19.15 -6.69
CA PRO A 450 40.36 20.18 -6.54
C PRO A 450 40.59 20.51 -5.05
N ALA A 451 41.86 20.58 -4.63
CA ALA A 451 42.25 20.79 -3.24
C ALA A 451 43.42 21.80 -3.13
N LEU A 452 43.74 22.23 -1.91
CA LEU A 452 44.83 23.17 -1.65
C LEU A 452 46.15 22.61 -2.17
N ASN A 453 46.70 23.20 -3.23
CA ASN A 453 47.96 22.79 -3.86
C ASN A 453 47.97 21.33 -4.39
N GLY A 454 46.82 20.80 -4.83
CA GLY A 454 46.75 19.46 -5.42
C GLY A 454 45.32 18.99 -5.69
N SER A 455 45.12 17.68 -5.56
CA SER A 455 43.80 17.04 -5.62
C SER A 455 43.55 16.19 -4.39
N LEU A 456 42.27 15.96 -4.10
CA LEU A 456 41.80 14.95 -3.17
C LEU A 456 41.16 13.82 -3.97
N ASP A 457 41.76 12.63 -3.92
CA ASP A 457 41.20 11.41 -4.49
C ASP A 457 40.50 10.60 -3.40
N VAL A 458 39.21 10.34 -3.58
CA VAL A 458 38.43 9.52 -2.64
C VAL A 458 38.21 8.15 -3.22
N TRP A 459 38.75 7.13 -2.56
CA TRP A 459 38.72 5.74 -2.98
C TRP A 459 37.63 4.95 -2.24
N PRO A 460 37.05 3.90 -2.84
CA PRO A 460 36.17 3.00 -2.11
C PRO A 460 36.96 2.23 -1.04
N TYR A 461 36.44 2.14 0.20
CA TYR A 461 37.09 1.36 1.26
C TYR A 461 37.18 -0.13 0.90
N PHE A 462 36.15 -0.67 0.24
CA PHE A 462 36.18 -1.97 -0.44
C PHE A 462 35.70 -1.83 -1.88
N SER A 463 36.41 -2.47 -2.81
CA SER A 463 35.89 -2.73 -4.16
C SER A 463 34.90 -3.89 -4.08
N SER A 464 33.68 -3.70 -4.60
CA SER A 464 32.65 -4.75 -4.66
C SER A 464 33.11 -5.89 -5.58
N SER A 465 32.95 -7.16 -5.18
CA SER A 465 33.24 -8.32 -6.05
C SER A 465 31.94 -9.02 -6.45
N PRO A 466 31.92 -9.88 -7.49
CA PRO A 466 30.70 -10.55 -7.96
C PRO A 466 29.90 -11.24 -6.85
N ASP A 467 30.61 -11.84 -5.89
CA ASP A 467 30.02 -12.62 -4.81
C ASP A 467 29.86 -11.83 -3.50
N THR A 468 30.14 -10.51 -3.48
CA THR A 468 30.11 -9.69 -2.25
C THR A 468 29.13 -8.53 -2.38
N ALA A 469 27.96 -8.69 -1.77
CA ALA A 469 26.96 -7.62 -1.64
C ALA A 469 27.30 -6.65 -0.49
N ALA A 470 27.87 -7.18 0.60
CA ALA A 470 28.25 -6.42 1.79
C ALA A 470 29.41 -7.09 2.53
N VAL A 471 29.98 -6.39 3.52
CA VAL A 471 31.00 -6.91 4.42
C VAL A 471 30.44 -6.92 5.84
N LEU A 472 30.54 -8.04 6.56
CA LEU A 472 30.02 -8.21 7.91
C LEU A 472 31.13 -7.94 8.93
N PHE A 473 30.87 -7.08 9.90
CA PHE A 473 31.74 -6.88 11.06
C PHE A 473 31.27 -7.76 12.22
N VAL A 474 32.01 -8.85 12.46
CA VAL A 474 31.63 -9.91 13.39
C VAL A 474 32.77 -10.27 14.34
N ARG A 475 32.43 -10.92 15.45
CA ARG A 475 33.37 -11.40 16.45
C ARG A 475 33.66 -12.87 16.19
N ASN A 476 34.94 -13.23 16.05
CA ASN A 476 35.32 -14.62 15.80
C ASN A 476 35.28 -15.42 17.11
N ARG A 477 34.21 -16.21 17.28
CA ARG A 477 34.00 -17.07 18.48
C ARG A 477 34.87 -18.33 18.49
N ASN A 478 35.58 -18.63 17.40
CA ASN A 478 36.45 -19.81 17.28
C ASN A 478 37.90 -19.56 17.71
N THR A 479 38.25 -18.32 18.08
CA THR A 479 39.58 -17.99 18.62
C THR A 479 39.50 -17.79 20.13
N THR A 480 40.54 -18.21 20.86
CA THR A 480 40.63 -18.05 22.32
C THR A 480 40.71 -16.59 22.80
N LYS A 481 40.71 -15.62 21.87
CA LYS A 481 40.82 -14.18 22.13
C LYS A 481 39.60 -13.36 21.73
N GLU A 482 38.56 -13.98 21.17
CA GLU A 482 37.31 -13.32 20.75
C GLU A 482 37.56 -12.02 19.94
N GLU A 483 38.42 -12.08 18.92
CA GLU A 483 38.84 -10.93 18.10
C GLU A 483 37.78 -10.53 17.06
N TRP A 484 37.72 -9.24 16.72
CA TRP A 484 36.86 -8.71 15.65
C TRP A 484 37.49 -8.91 14.28
N SER A 485 36.67 -9.26 13.29
CA SER A 485 37.10 -9.44 11.89
C SER A 485 36.00 -9.05 10.90
N LEU A 486 36.39 -8.94 9.63
CA LEU A 486 35.49 -8.70 8.51
C LEU A 486 35.28 -9.98 7.70
N GLU A 487 34.02 -10.26 7.36
CA GLU A 487 33.61 -11.41 6.54
C GLU A 487 32.80 -10.94 5.33
N ARG A 488 32.94 -11.58 4.17
CA ARG A 488 32.14 -11.23 2.98
C ARG A 488 30.75 -11.82 3.07
N ALA A 489 29.73 -11.05 2.68
CA ALA A 489 28.35 -11.52 2.54
C ALA A 489 27.88 -11.38 1.09
N ASP A 490 27.37 -12.49 0.54
CA ASP A 490 26.76 -12.51 -0.78
C ASP A 490 25.32 -11.94 -0.76
N TRP A 491 24.74 -11.78 -1.94
CA TRP A 491 23.37 -11.29 -2.09
C TRP A 491 22.34 -12.21 -1.44
N GLY A 492 22.54 -13.53 -1.42
CA GLY A 492 21.63 -14.49 -0.75
C GLY A 492 21.67 -14.39 0.78
N ALA A 493 22.79 -13.96 1.34
CA ALA A 493 22.97 -13.76 2.77
C ALA A 493 22.17 -12.54 3.29
N VAL A 494 22.12 -11.45 2.52
CA VAL A 494 21.49 -10.17 2.95
C VAL A 494 20.10 -9.93 2.34
N CYS A 495 19.81 -10.47 1.16
CA CYS A 495 18.57 -10.24 0.41
C CYS A 495 17.60 -11.41 0.50
N LYS A 496 17.14 -11.69 1.73
CA LYS A 496 16.07 -12.65 2.02
C LYS A 496 15.19 -12.12 3.14
N SER A 497 13.95 -12.60 3.20
CA SER A 497 13.11 -12.38 4.36
C SER A 497 13.66 -13.16 5.55
N SER A 498 13.56 -12.58 6.74
CA SER A 498 13.75 -13.33 7.99
C SER A 498 12.70 -14.44 8.16
N ASN A 499 11.61 -14.41 7.38
CA ASN A 499 10.58 -15.45 7.35
C ASN A 499 10.44 -16.05 5.93
N ALA A 500 11.11 -17.18 5.70
CA ALA A 500 11.11 -17.90 4.42
C ALA A 500 9.69 -18.25 3.94
N THR A 501 8.76 -18.53 4.85
CA THR A 501 7.36 -18.85 4.54
C THR A 501 6.60 -17.64 4.01
N MET A 502 6.91 -16.43 4.47
CA MET A 502 6.34 -15.20 3.90
C MET A 502 6.94 -14.84 2.54
N GLU A 503 8.23 -15.08 2.34
CA GLU A 503 8.91 -14.82 1.06
C GLU A 503 8.41 -15.73 -0.05
N ALA A 504 8.17 -17.01 0.25
CA ALA A 504 7.55 -17.95 -0.69
C ALA A 504 6.12 -17.55 -1.08
N LYS A 505 5.36 -16.93 -0.16
CA LYS A 505 3.99 -16.46 -0.39
C LYS A 505 3.91 -15.11 -1.10
N ARG A 506 4.92 -14.24 -0.94
CA ARG A 506 4.99 -12.87 -1.52
C ARG A 506 6.44 -12.49 -1.84
N PRO A 507 6.97 -12.87 -3.02
CA PRO A 507 8.32 -12.49 -3.42
C PRO A 507 8.45 -10.97 -3.55
N TRP A 508 9.55 -10.41 -3.05
CA TRP A 508 9.82 -8.97 -3.07
C TRP A 508 10.62 -8.50 -4.30
N LYS A 509 11.10 -9.43 -5.14
CA LYS A 509 11.85 -9.12 -6.37
C LYS A 509 10.88 -8.93 -7.54
N SER A 510 11.02 -7.78 -8.21
CA SER A 510 10.32 -7.29 -9.41
C SER A 510 8.82 -6.99 -9.27
N ALA A 511 8.40 -5.83 -9.80
CA ALA A 511 7.03 -5.69 -10.27
C ALA A 511 6.78 -6.89 -11.20
N PRO A 512 5.69 -7.64 -11.01
CA PRO A 512 5.46 -8.82 -11.81
C PRO A 512 5.53 -8.46 -13.30
N VAL A 513 6.37 -9.16 -14.06
CA VAL A 513 6.48 -8.92 -15.50
C VAL A 513 5.26 -9.55 -16.16
N ALA A 514 4.55 -8.78 -16.98
CA ALA A 514 3.45 -9.32 -17.77
C ALA A 514 3.96 -10.48 -18.64
N PRO A 515 3.22 -11.60 -18.77
CA PRO A 515 3.62 -12.68 -19.65
C PRO A 515 3.80 -12.15 -21.09
N PRO A 516 4.76 -12.72 -21.86
CA PRO A 516 4.98 -12.29 -23.24
C PRO A 516 3.70 -12.45 -24.07
N LEU A 517 3.51 -11.53 -25.03
CA LEU A 517 2.42 -11.62 -25.99
C LEU A 517 2.57 -12.88 -26.84
N VAL A 518 1.49 -13.65 -26.97
CA VAL A 518 1.45 -14.83 -27.84
C VAL A 518 0.77 -14.43 -29.15
N ALA A 519 1.53 -14.43 -30.25
CA ALA A 519 1.08 -13.87 -31.53
C ALA A 519 -0.17 -14.53 -32.13
N THR A 520 -0.47 -15.78 -31.74
CA THR A 520 -1.67 -16.50 -32.19
C THR A 520 -2.93 -16.13 -31.41
N ASP A 521 -2.82 -15.39 -30.31
CA ASP A 521 -3.97 -15.05 -29.49
C ASP A 521 -4.87 -14.05 -30.19
N ARG A 522 -6.18 -14.28 -30.10
CA ARG A 522 -7.17 -13.30 -30.50
C ARG A 522 -7.38 -12.32 -29.36
N ILE A 523 -7.11 -11.05 -29.61
CA ILE A 523 -7.25 -9.97 -28.62
C ILE A 523 -8.64 -9.34 -28.75
N VAL A 524 -9.36 -9.23 -27.63
CA VAL A 524 -10.70 -8.65 -27.56
C VAL A 524 -10.78 -7.71 -26.34
N PRO A 525 -11.28 -6.47 -26.48
CA PRO A 525 -11.43 -5.57 -25.33
C PRO A 525 -12.49 -6.08 -24.35
N LEU A 526 -12.31 -5.80 -23.04
CA LEU A 526 -13.40 -5.99 -22.07
C LEU A 526 -14.45 -4.88 -22.20
N SER A 527 -15.70 -5.22 -21.86
CA SER A 527 -16.78 -4.23 -21.80
C SER A 527 -16.51 -3.21 -20.69
N GLN A 528 -17.11 -2.02 -20.82
CA GLN A 528 -17.00 -1.00 -19.78
C GLN A 528 -17.64 -1.44 -18.45
N GLU A 529 -18.68 -2.26 -18.53
CA GLU A 529 -19.39 -2.84 -17.39
C GLU A 529 -18.57 -3.91 -16.66
N ASP A 530 -17.68 -4.60 -17.36
CA ASP A 530 -16.77 -5.59 -16.79
C ASP A 530 -15.53 -4.91 -16.19
N ASP A 531 -14.93 -3.96 -16.93
CA ASP A 531 -13.68 -3.28 -16.58
C ASP A 531 -13.89 -2.10 -15.60
N THR A 532 -14.46 -2.39 -14.43
CA THR A 532 -14.63 -1.42 -13.33
C THR A 532 -13.67 -1.72 -12.19
N GLN A 533 -13.25 -0.70 -11.44
CA GLN A 533 -12.35 -0.88 -10.29
C GLN A 533 -12.91 -1.89 -9.27
N ILE A 534 -14.21 -1.82 -8.97
CA ILE A 534 -14.87 -2.76 -8.05
C ILE A 534 -14.76 -4.20 -8.55
N ASN A 535 -14.96 -4.44 -9.84
CA ASN A 535 -14.87 -5.79 -10.41
C ASN A 535 -13.43 -6.29 -10.45
N ARG A 536 -12.46 -5.42 -10.74
CA ARG A 536 -11.02 -5.75 -10.69
C ARG A 536 -10.58 -6.20 -9.31
N ASP A 537 -11.17 -5.63 -8.27
CA ASP A 537 -10.77 -5.86 -6.88
C ASP A 537 -11.39 -7.13 -6.25
N LEU A 538 -12.32 -7.81 -6.96
CA LEU A 538 -13.09 -8.94 -6.44
C LEU A 538 -12.72 -10.26 -7.12
N ILE A 539 -12.23 -11.23 -6.33
CA ILE A 539 -12.10 -12.63 -6.75
C ILE A 539 -13.11 -13.49 -5.98
N LEU A 540 -13.99 -14.18 -6.70
CA LEU A 540 -15.10 -14.93 -6.12
C LEU A 540 -14.87 -16.44 -6.21
N ASN A 541 -15.37 -17.15 -5.20
CA ASN A 541 -15.50 -18.61 -5.16
C ASN A 541 -16.97 -18.99 -4.98
N PHE A 542 -17.38 -20.09 -5.61
CA PHE A 542 -18.74 -20.60 -5.57
C PHE A 542 -18.73 -22.12 -5.46
N MET A 543 -18.95 -22.63 -4.25
CA MET A 543 -18.98 -24.04 -3.96
C MET A 543 -20.42 -24.55 -3.95
N MET A 544 -20.69 -25.55 -4.79
CA MET A 544 -21.93 -26.32 -4.80
C MET A 544 -21.68 -27.66 -4.11
N ARG A 545 -22.49 -27.97 -3.10
CA ARG A 545 -22.53 -29.29 -2.47
C ARG A 545 -23.61 -30.14 -3.12
N PHE A 546 -23.24 -31.37 -3.46
CA PHE A 546 -24.14 -32.43 -3.88
C PHE A 546 -24.07 -33.56 -2.86
N ASP A 547 -25.20 -34.01 -2.35
CA ASP A 547 -25.28 -35.19 -1.47
C ASP A 547 -25.21 -36.50 -2.27
N SER A 548 -24.75 -36.46 -3.51
CA SER A 548 -24.55 -37.61 -4.41
C SER A 548 -23.11 -37.56 -4.93
N VAL A 549 -22.54 -38.73 -5.22
CA VAL A 549 -21.20 -38.81 -5.84
C VAL A 549 -21.32 -38.49 -7.33
N LEU A 550 -20.68 -37.39 -7.74
CA LEU A 550 -20.58 -37.01 -9.15
C LEU A 550 -19.22 -37.41 -9.71
N ASP A 551 -19.23 -37.84 -10.97
CA ASP A 551 -18.06 -38.17 -11.78
C ASP A 551 -17.31 -36.88 -12.15
N ALA A 552 -16.15 -36.68 -11.52
CA ALA A 552 -15.34 -35.49 -11.66
C ALA A 552 -14.80 -35.31 -13.09
N GLU A 553 -14.55 -36.38 -13.83
CA GLU A 553 -14.05 -36.36 -15.20
C GLU A 553 -15.17 -36.00 -16.19
N LYS A 554 -16.41 -36.45 -15.96
CA LYS A 554 -17.56 -35.98 -16.74
C LYS A 554 -17.79 -34.48 -16.55
N LEU A 555 -17.69 -33.98 -15.32
CA LEU A 555 -17.80 -32.54 -15.03
C LEU A 555 -16.71 -31.74 -15.77
N HIS A 556 -15.47 -32.21 -15.71
CA HIS A 556 -14.32 -31.65 -16.40
C HIS A 556 -14.51 -31.62 -17.92
N SER A 557 -14.76 -32.80 -18.52
CA SER A 557 -14.90 -32.97 -19.97
C SER A 557 -16.07 -32.17 -20.54
N ALA A 558 -17.19 -32.08 -19.83
CA ALA A 558 -18.33 -31.27 -20.26
C ALA A 558 -18.01 -29.76 -20.24
N LEU A 559 -17.25 -29.29 -19.25
CA LEU A 559 -16.84 -27.88 -19.19
C LEU A 559 -15.81 -27.56 -20.29
N GLU A 560 -14.87 -28.47 -20.52
CA GLU A 560 -13.91 -28.36 -21.62
C GLU A 560 -14.62 -28.36 -22.98
N GLY A 561 -15.60 -29.23 -23.18
CA GLY A 561 -16.44 -29.26 -24.38
C GLY A 561 -17.17 -27.94 -24.60
N LEU A 562 -17.77 -27.36 -23.55
CA LEU A 562 -18.41 -26.04 -23.61
C LEU A 562 -17.43 -24.96 -24.07
N LEU A 563 -16.26 -24.87 -23.42
CA LEU A 563 -15.29 -23.82 -23.68
C LEU A 563 -14.55 -23.99 -25.02
N ASN A 564 -14.52 -25.19 -25.59
CA ASN A 564 -13.99 -25.41 -26.94
C ASN A 564 -14.96 -24.98 -28.06
N ARG A 565 -16.22 -24.63 -27.76
CA ARG A 565 -17.14 -24.08 -28.77
C ARG A 565 -16.65 -22.70 -29.26
N PRO A 566 -16.82 -22.37 -30.55
CA PRO A 566 -16.19 -21.20 -31.16
C PRO A 566 -16.40 -19.87 -30.42
N ASP A 567 -17.62 -19.63 -29.94
CA ASP A 567 -18.03 -18.41 -29.26
C ASP A 567 -17.81 -18.47 -27.73
N TRP A 568 -18.01 -19.63 -27.10
CA TRP A 568 -17.74 -19.83 -25.67
C TRP A 568 -16.25 -19.84 -25.32
N LYS A 569 -15.38 -20.03 -26.32
CA LYS A 569 -13.92 -19.93 -26.19
C LYS A 569 -13.43 -18.65 -25.53
N LYS A 570 -14.21 -17.57 -25.65
CA LYS A 570 -13.94 -16.28 -24.98
C LYS A 570 -13.73 -16.43 -23.47
N LEU A 571 -14.44 -17.34 -22.80
CA LEU A 571 -14.31 -17.49 -21.34
C LEU A 571 -12.98 -18.16 -20.92
N GLY A 572 -12.27 -18.80 -21.85
CA GLY A 572 -10.92 -19.31 -21.65
C GLY A 572 -9.81 -18.29 -21.86
N ALA A 573 -10.13 -17.00 -22.01
CA ALA A 573 -9.12 -15.96 -22.20
C ALA A 573 -8.20 -15.77 -20.98
N ARG A 574 -7.03 -15.20 -21.28
CA ARG A 574 -6.06 -14.66 -20.33
C ARG A 574 -6.28 -13.16 -20.21
N LEU A 575 -6.25 -12.66 -18.99
CA LEU A 575 -6.48 -11.24 -18.73
C LEU A 575 -5.18 -10.46 -18.87
N ARG A 576 -5.19 -9.34 -19.60
CA ARG A 576 -4.03 -8.45 -19.80
C ARG A 576 -4.43 -6.98 -19.69
N LEU A 577 -3.41 -6.13 -19.54
CA LEU A 577 -3.53 -4.67 -19.64
C LEU A 577 -2.94 -4.21 -20.96
N ASN A 578 -3.68 -3.36 -21.69
CA ASN A 578 -3.14 -2.66 -22.85
C ASN A 578 -2.31 -1.43 -22.44
N SER A 579 -1.75 -0.71 -23.42
CA SER A 579 -0.93 0.49 -23.20
C SER A 579 -1.68 1.65 -22.52
N GLU A 580 -3.01 1.63 -22.51
CA GLU A 580 -3.88 2.63 -21.88
C GLU A 580 -4.32 2.22 -20.47
N GLY A 581 -3.87 1.06 -19.97
CA GLY A 581 -4.27 0.52 -18.67
C GLY A 581 -5.68 -0.08 -18.63
N LYS A 582 -6.27 -0.39 -19.79
CA LYS A 582 -7.57 -1.08 -19.92
C LYS A 582 -7.37 -2.59 -20.01
N LEU A 583 -8.35 -3.32 -19.49
CA LEU A 583 -8.33 -4.77 -19.55
C LEU A 583 -8.69 -5.26 -20.96
N GLU A 584 -8.00 -6.30 -21.40
CA GLU A 584 -8.31 -7.02 -22.63
C GLU A 584 -8.17 -8.54 -22.43
N TYR A 585 -8.94 -9.28 -23.21
CA TYR A 585 -8.89 -10.73 -23.31
C TYR A 585 -7.91 -11.15 -24.38
N HIS A 586 -6.98 -12.02 -24.00
CA HIS A 586 -6.08 -12.73 -24.90
C HIS A 586 -6.58 -14.17 -25.00
N ILE A 587 -7.26 -14.50 -26.09
CA ILE A 587 -7.93 -15.79 -26.28
C ILE A 587 -7.01 -16.71 -27.08
N PRO A 588 -6.51 -17.82 -26.51
CA PRO A 588 -5.70 -18.78 -27.25
C PRO A 588 -6.40 -19.30 -28.51
N GLN A 589 -5.66 -19.42 -29.62
CA GLN A 589 -6.22 -19.98 -30.87
C GLN A 589 -6.68 -21.43 -30.69
N GLN A 590 -5.96 -22.19 -29.87
CA GLN A 590 -6.24 -23.57 -29.44
C GLN A 590 -5.93 -23.68 -27.94
N PHE A 591 -6.65 -24.56 -27.24
CA PHE A 591 -6.30 -24.90 -25.86
C PHE A 591 -5.52 -26.20 -25.85
N ASP A 592 -4.58 -26.31 -24.92
CA ASP A 592 -3.74 -27.49 -24.71
C ASP A 592 -3.36 -27.60 -23.23
N ASP A 593 -2.57 -28.60 -22.86
CA ASP A 593 -2.15 -28.86 -21.48
C ASP A 593 -1.38 -27.68 -20.85
N THR A 594 -0.70 -26.85 -21.66
CA THR A 594 0.06 -25.69 -21.20
C THR A 594 -0.81 -24.44 -21.08
N ARG A 595 -1.81 -24.30 -21.96
CA ARG A 595 -2.77 -23.20 -21.98
C ARG A 595 -4.20 -23.74 -22.01
N PRO A 596 -4.65 -24.36 -20.90
CA PRO A 596 -5.97 -24.97 -20.84
C PRO A 596 -7.07 -23.90 -20.84
N PRO A 597 -8.33 -24.27 -21.18
CA PRO A 597 -9.45 -23.34 -21.17
C PRO A 597 -9.79 -22.84 -19.77
N PHE A 598 -9.54 -23.66 -18.74
CA PHE A 598 -9.74 -23.36 -17.34
C PHE A 598 -8.77 -24.18 -16.50
N THR A 599 -8.56 -23.79 -15.25
CA THR A 599 -7.74 -24.57 -14.32
C THR A 599 -8.59 -25.67 -13.70
N TYR A 600 -8.14 -26.92 -13.75
CA TYR A 600 -8.83 -28.04 -13.10
C TYR A 600 -8.05 -28.60 -11.91
N SER A 601 -8.77 -29.20 -10.97
CA SER A 601 -8.21 -30.00 -9.88
C SER A 601 -9.28 -30.90 -9.28
N HIS A 602 -8.88 -32.10 -8.90
CA HIS A 602 -9.74 -33.08 -8.24
C HIS A 602 -9.02 -33.65 -7.01
N ILE A 603 -9.73 -33.70 -5.89
CA ILE A 603 -9.29 -34.37 -4.66
C ILE A 603 -10.33 -35.44 -4.32
N ASN A 604 -9.89 -36.65 -4.03
CA ASN A 604 -10.76 -37.74 -3.59
C ASN A 604 -10.42 -38.17 -2.16
N TYR A 605 -11.44 -38.30 -1.33
CA TYR A 605 -11.35 -38.81 0.03
C TYR A 605 -12.15 -40.11 0.19
N ASP A 606 -11.50 -41.16 0.68
CA ASP A 606 -12.12 -42.48 0.91
C ASP A 606 -12.91 -42.56 2.22
N VAL A 607 -13.60 -41.47 2.59
CA VAL A 607 -14.46 -41.36 3.77
C VAL A 607 -15.81 -40.75 3.38
N ALA A 608 -16.82 -40.89 4.24
CA ALA A 608 -18.06 -40.13 4.08
C ALA A 608 -17.81 -38.64 4.35
N ILE A 609 -18.57 -37.74 3.73
CA ILE A 609 -18.42 -36.29 3.96
C ILE A 609 -18.60 -35.92 5.44
N GLY A 610 -19.47 -36.65 6.15
CA GLY A 610 -19.71 -36.49 7.59
C GLY A 610 -18.54 -36.95 8.48
N GLU A 611 -17.62 -37.77 7.97
CA GLU A 611 -16.44 -38.27 8.70
C GLU A 611 -15.21 -37.38 8.47
N HIS A 612 -15.19 -36.59 7.40
CA HIS A 612 -14.07 -35.70 7.11
C HIS A 612 -14.02 -34.51 8.10
N PRO A 613 -12.87 -34.23 8.76
CA PRO A 613 -12.78 -33.28 9.87
C PRO A 613 -13.31 -31.87 9.59
N LEU A 614 -13.21 -31.42 8.34
CA LEU A 614 -13.70 -30.12 7.90
C LEU A 614 -15.02 -30.20 7.12
N ALA A 615 -15.21 -31.25 6.32
CA ALA A 615 -16.33 -31.30 5.37
C ALA A 615 -17.64 -31.68 6.05
N CYS A 616 -17.56 -32.31 7.23
CA CYS A 616 -18.71 -32.55 8.10
C CYS A 616 -19.40 -31.26 8.55
N ARG A 617 -18.70 -30.12 8.49
CA ARG A 617 -19.22 -28.78 8.83
C ARG A 617 -19.88 -28.08 7.65
N VAL A 618 -19.68 -28.54 6.42
CA VAL A 618 -20.40 -27.98 5.26
C VAL A 618 -21.89 -28.26 5.48
N PRO A 619 -22.77 -27.26 5.42
CA PRO A 619 -24.20 -27.48 5.62
C PRO A 619 -24.77 -28.51 4.65
N SER A 620 -25.62 -29.40 5.18
CA SER A 620 -26.39 -30.39 4.42
C SER A 620 -27.89 -30.07 4.44
N GLY A 621 -28.25 -28.81 4.71
CA GLY A 621 -29.60 -28.35 5.04
C GLY A 621 -29.64 -27.63 6.39
N PHE A 622 -30.83 -27.24 6.83
CA PHE A 622 -31.05 -26.57 8.11
C PHE A 622 -32.40 -27.00 8.71
N ALA A 623 -32.38 -27.45 9.96
CA ALA A 623 -33.56 -28.02 10.62
C ALA A 623 -34.28 -27.03 11.58
N GLY A 624 -33.69 -25.86 11.85
CA GLY A 624 -34.30 -24.86 12.73
C GLY A 624 -35.46 -24.11 12.05
N GLU A 625 -36.37 -23.59 12.87
CA GLU A 625 -37.51 -22.79 12.39
C GLU A 625 -37.25 -21.27 12.37
N GLU A 626 -36.19 -20.81 13.03
CA GLU A 626 -35.80 -19.41 13.15
C GLU A 626 -34.45 -19.14 12.48
N PRO A 627 -34.16 -17.91 12.02
CA PRO A 627 -32.89 -17.58 11.40
C PRO A 627 -31.72 -17.80 12.35
N ALA A 628 -30.60 -18.31 11.84
CA ALA A 628 -29.41 -18.58 12.65
C ALA A 628 -28.12 -18.36 11.87
N THR A 629 -27.05 -18.02 12.60
CA THR A 629 -25.67 -18.10 12.10
C THR A 629 -25.21 -19.56 12.10
N VAL A 630 -24.32 -19.91 11.17
CA VAL A 630 -23.85 -21.28 11.00
C VAL A 630 -22.35 -21.39 11.25
N LEU A 631 -21.54 -20.76 10.41
CA LEU A 631 -20.06 -20.72 10.55
C LEU A 631 -19.48 -19.58 9.72
N ASP A 632 -18.18 -19.33 9.85
CA ASP A 632 -17.46 -18.41 8.97
C ASP A 632 -17.12 -19.11 7.63
N PRO A 633 -17.60 -18.61 6.48
CA PRO A 633 -17.38 -19.28 5.20
C PRO A 633 -15.90 -19.37 4.79
N TYR A 634 -15.02 -18.53 5.35
CA TYR A 634 -13.57 -18.60 5.11
C TYR A 634 -12.95 -19.88 5.68
N GLU A 635 -13.58 -20.50 6.69
CA GLU A 635 -13.15 -21.79 7.23
C GLU A 635 -13.29 -22.93 6.19
N LEU A 636 -14.16 -22.76 5.19
CA LEU A 636 -14.38 -23.75 4.13
C LEU A 636 -13.42 -23.59 2.94
N PHE A 637 -12.54 -22.58 2.93
CA PHE A 637 -11.62 -22.32 1.81
C PHE A 637 -10.79 -23.53 1.37
N PRO A 638 -10.25 -24.37 2.27
CA PRO A 638 -9.51 -25.57 1.87
C PRO A 638 -10.33 -26.59 1.06
N LEU A 639 -11.67 -26.53 1.12
CA LEU A 639 -12.58 -27.35 0.32
C LEU A 639 -13.13 -26.62 -0.91
N MET A 640 -13.14 -25.28 -0.88
CA MET A 640 -13.72 -24.45 -1.94
C MET A 640 -12.75 -24.16 -3.09
N ARG A 641 -11.43 -24.23 -2.86
CA ARG A 641 -10.43 -23.79 -3.83
C ARG A 641 -9.08 -24.46 -3.61
N ARG A 642 -8.28 -24.52 -4.69
CA ARG A 642 -6.86 -24.88 -4.62
C ARG A 642 -6.08 -23.87 -3.77
N GLU A 643 -5.01 -24.34 -3.13
CA GLU A 643 -4.12 -23.50 -2.32
C GLU A 643 -3.46 -22.38 -3.15
N ASP A 644 -3.15 -22.65 -4.42
CA ASP A 644 -2.48 -21.73 -5.35
C ASP A 644 -3.46 -20.94 -6.26
N ALA A 645 -4.76 -21.01 -5.96
CA ALA A 645 -5.75 -20.28 -6.73
C ALA A 645 -5.51 -18.75 -6.63
N PRO A 646 -5.83 -17.97 -7.68
CA PRO A 646 -5.74 -16.51 -7.62
C PRO A 646 -6.56 -15.90 -6.47
N THR A 647 -6.06 -14.80 -5.90
CA THR A 647 -6.69 -14.04 -4.80
C THR A 647 -6.92 -12.56 -5.12
N LYS A 648 -6.28 -12.07 -6.18
CA LYS A 648 -6.38 -10.69 -6.68
C LYS A 648 -6.17 -10.69 -8.20
N ILE A 649 -6.55 -9.60 -8.88
CA ILE A 649 -6.47 -9.52 -10.35
C ILE A 649 -5.04 -9.63 -10.88
N GLU A 650 -4.06 -9.15 -10.12
CA GLU A 650 -2.63 -9.23 -10.47
C GLU A 650 -2.17 -10.67 -10.66
N ASP A 651 -2.76 -11.61 -9.91
CA ASP A 651 -2.44 -13.03 -10.05
C ASP A 651 -2.84 -13.56 -11.43
N TYR A 652 -3.78 -12.92 -12.15
CA TYR A 652 -4.13 -13.21 -13.54
C TYR A 652 -3.35 -12.34 -14.54
N LEU A 653 -3.14 -11.05 -14.25
CA LEU A 653 -2.45 -10.13 -15.15
C LEU A 653 -0.99 -10.53 -15.40
N TYR A 654 -0.37 -11.09 -14.36
CA TYR A 654 1.05 -11.41 -14.36
C TYR A 654 1.33 -12.91 -14.35
N SER A 655 0.32 -13.70 -14.68
CA SER A 655 0.47 -15.11 -15.01
C SER A 655 -0.29 -15.41 -16.30
N ASP A 656 0.09 -16.48 -16.99
CA ASP A 656 -0.67 -16.93 -18.16
C ASP A 656 -1.81 -17.88 -17.75
N LYS A 657 -2.51 -17.59 -16.64
CA LYS A 657 -3.59 -18.43 -16.10
C LYS A 657 -4.95 -18.09 -16.74
N PRO A 658 -5.81 -19.10 -17.04
CA PRO A 658 -7.19 -18.85 -17.43
C PRO A 658 -7.95 -18.17 -16.29
N GLN A 659 -9.01 -17.44 -16.64
CA GLN A 659 -9.84 -16.74 -15.65
C GLN A 659 -10.67 -17.68 -14.78
N LEU A 660 -11.06 -18.84 -15.30
CA LEU A 660 -11.93 -19.79 -14.60
C LEU A 660 -11.11 -20.94 -14.00
N SER A 661 -11.49 -21.37 -12.80
CA SER A 661 -11.02 -22.61 -12.18
C SER A 661 -12.21 -23.47 -11.75
N LEU A 662 -12.12 -24.78 -11.99
CA LEU A 662 -12.98 -25.82 -11.45
C LEU A 662 -12.19 -26.66 -10.43
N HIS A 663 -12.70 -26.75 -9.21
CA HIS A 663 -12.14 -27.56 -8.13
C HIS A 663 -13.19 -28.55 -7.64
N VAL A 664 -12.92 -29.84 -7.76
CA VAL A 664 -13.83 -30.92 -7.33
C VAL A 664 -13.25 -31.65 -6.14
N VAL A 665 -14.06 -31.87 -5.10
CA VAL A 665 -13.72 -32.68 -3.94
C VAL A 665 -14.76 -33.80 -3.81
N SER A 666 -14.34 -35.04 -3.97
CA SER A 666 -15.20 -36.23 -3.90
C SER A 666 -15.05 -36.93 -2.55
N PHE A 667 -16.18 -37.38 -2.02
CA PHE A 667 -16.31 -38.26 -0.85
C PHE A 667 -17.02 -39.54 -1.28
N THR A 668 -17.07 -40.54 -0.40
CA THR A 668 -17.76 -41.81 -0.70
C THR A 668 -19.27 -41.69 -0.87
N ASP A 669 -19.87 -40.58 -0.44
CA ASP A 669 -21.31 -40.33 -0.42
C ASP A 669 -21.72 -38.92 -0.91
N ALA A 670 -20.78 -38.05 -1.29
CA ALA A 670 -21.05 -36.67 -1.67
C ALA A 670 -19.98 -36.09 -2.60
N THR A 671 -20.26 -34.95 -3.22
CA THR A 671 -19.29 -34.19 -4.03
C THR A 671 -19.44 -32.70 -3.80
N LEU A 672 -18.32 -31.99 -3.69
CA LEU A 672 -18.24 -30.53 -3.72
C LEU A 672 -17.66 -30.12 -5.07
N ALA A 673 -18.35 -29.28 -5.82
CA ALA A 673 -17.85 -28.70 -7.07
C ALA A 673 -17.80 -27.18 -6.95
N SER A 674 -16.61 -26.61 -7.09
CA SER A 674 -16.36 -25.20 -6.83
C SER A 674 -15.80 -24.48 -8.06
N LEU A 675 -16.31 -23.26 -8.31
CA LEU A 675 -15.80 -22.35 -9.33
C LEU A 675 -15.07 -21.18 -8.69
N THR A 676 -13.93 -20.77 -9.26
CA THR A 676 -13.21 -19.53 -8.90
C THR A 676 -13.04 -18.65 -10.14
N TRP A 677 -13.31 -17.34 -10.03
CA TRP A 677 -13.17 -16.38 -11.12
C TRP A 677 -12.99 -14.93 -10.62
N PRO A 678 -12.38 -14.02 -11.41
CA PRO A 678 -12.43 -12.58 -11.14
C PRO A 678 -13.80 -12.01 -11.53
N HIS A 679 -14.33 -11.05 -10.76
CA HIS A 679 -15.69 -10.51 -10.99
C HIS A 679 -15.82 -9.78 -12.34
N THR A 680 -14.71 -9.45 -13.00
CA THR A 680 -14.67 -8.96 -14.39
C THR A 680 -15.25 -9.96 -15.40
N LEU A 681 -15.34 -11.26 -15.07
CA LEU A 681 -15.82 -12.28 -16.00
C LEU A 681 -17.35 -12.25 -16.17
N TRP A 682 -18.12 -12.14 -15.08
CA TRP A 682 -19.58 -12.09 -15.12
C TRP A 682 -20.22 -11.65 -13.80
N ASP A 683 -21.50 -11.25 -13.88
CA ASP A 683 -22.40 -11.16 -12.73
C ASP A 683 -23.13 -12.50 -12.45
N ALA A 684 -24.00 -12.52 -11.43
CA ALA A 684 -24.75 -13.72 -11.04
C ALA A 684 -25.65 -14.29 -12.17
N MET A 685 -26.21 -13.44 -13.04
CA MET A 685 -27.05 -13.91 -14.14
C MET A 685 -26.20 -14.38 -15.33
N GLY A 686 -25.02 -13.79 -15.55
CA GLY A 686 -24.04 -14.33 -16.50
C GLY A 686 -23.59 -15.74 -16.08
N ARG A 687 -23.32 -15.95 -14.78
CA ARG A 687 -23.06 -17.29 -14.23
C ARG A 687 -24.22 -18.26 -14.44
N ARG A 688 -25.47 -17.80 -14.33
CA ARG A 688 -26.65 -18.64 -14.62
C ARG A 688 -26.62 -19.15 -16.05
N GLU A 689 -26.39 -18.27 -17.03
CA GLU A 689 -26.31 -18.68 -18.44
C GLU A 689 -25.17 -19.68 -18.67
N PHE A 690 -24.02 -19.47 -18.02
CA PHE A 690 -22.90 -20.41 -18.05
C PHE A 690 -23.27 -21.79 -17.47
N LEU A 691 -23.91 -21.85 -16.29
CA LEU A 691 -24.29 -23.12 -15.66
C LEU A 691 -25.35 -23.88 -16.47
N LEU A 692 -26.29 -23.17 -17.11
CA LEU A 692 -27.26 -23.80 -18.01
C LEU A 692 -26.59 -24.42 -19.24
N ALA A 693 -25.64 -23.71 -19.86
CA ALA A 693 -24.89 -24.24 -20.98
C ALA A 693 -24.02 -25.45 -20.56
N TRP A 694 -23.36 -25.38 -19.40
CA TRP A 694 -22.52 -26.47 -18.90
C TRP A 694 -23.34 -27.73 -18.59
N THR A 695 -24.47 -27.58 -17.90
CA THR A 695 -25.38 -28.71 -17.62
C THR A 695 -26.04 -29.28 -18.88
N ALA A 696 -26.27 -28.46 -19.92
CA ALA A 696 -26.74 -28.94 -21.22
C ALA A 696 -25.69 -29.83 -21.93
N ILE A 697 -24.43 -29.39 -21.99
CA ILE A 697 -23.32 -30.21 -22.54
C ILE A 697 -23.16 -31.51 -21.73
N LEU A 698 -23.19 -31.41 -20.40
CA LEU A 698 -23.09 -32.57 -19.52
C LEU A 698 -24.21 -33.60 -19.77
N ALA A 699 -25.38 -33.15 -20.19
CA ALA A 699 -26.52 -33.99 -20.55
C ALA A 699 -26.51 -34.48 -22.02
N GLY A 700 -25.50 -34.12 -22.82
CA GLY A 700 -25.45 -34.41 -24.26
C GLY A 700 -26.50 -33.63 -25.08
N ARG A 701 -26.93 -32.46 -24.59
CA ARG A 701 -27.92 -31.57 -25.21
C ARG A 701 -27.24 -30.35 -25.83
N ASP A 702 -26.24 -30.61 -26.67
CA ASP A 702 -25.37 -29.61 -27.30
C ASP A 702 -26.12 -28.57 -28.16
N ASP A 703 -27.29 -28.94 -28.68
CA ASP A 703 -28.19 -28.12 -29.46
C ASP A 703 -28.98 -27.09 -28.62
N GLU A 704 -29.12 -27.32 -27.31
CA GLU A 704 -29.75 -26.38 -26.39
C GLU A 704 -28.81 -25.25 -25.92
N VAL A 705 -27.50 -25.36 -26.20
CA VAL A 705 -26.51 -24.33 -25.83
C VAL A 705 -26.68 -23.10 -26.70
N LEU A 706 -27.18 -22.02 -26.08
CA LEU A 706 -27.36 -20.73 -26.75
C LEU A 706 -26.01 -20.16 -27.23
N PRO A 707 -25.99 -19.50 -28.40
CA PRO A 707 -24.82 -18.78 -28.86
C PRO A 707 -24.51 -17.59 -27.94
N LEU A 708 -23.22 -17.29 -27.74
CA LEU A 708 -22.76 -16.17 -26.93
C LEU A 708 -23.10 -14.83 -27.60
N HIS A 709 -23.58 -13.86 -26.81
CA HIS A 709 -23.80 -12.49 -27.27
C HIS A 709 -22.61 -11.60 -26.92
N GLY A 710 -22.04 -10.93 -27.92
CA GLY A 710 -20.91 -10.02 -27.71
C GLY A 710 -19.57 -10.73 -27.59
N PHE A 711 -19.14 -11.44 -28.66
CA PHE A 711 -17.80 -12.01 -28.73
C PHE A 711 -16.75 -10.90 -28.95
N ASP A 712 -16.78 -10.25 -30.12
CA ASP A 712 -15.80 -9.23 -30.52
C ASP A 712 -16.17 -7.80 -30.12
N THR A 713 -17.46 -7.54 -30.00
CA THR A 713 -18.02 -6.21 -29.75
C THR A 713 -18.83 -6.23 -28.48
N ASP A 714 -18.73 -5.18 -27.69
CA ASP A 714 -19.56 -4.96 -26.52
C ASP A 714 -21.00 -4.61 -26.94
N PRO A 715 -22.02 -5.44 -26.64
CA PRO A 715 -23.40 -5.12 -26.96
C PRO A 715 -23.94 -3.89 -26.23
N LEU A 716 -23.25 -3.41 -25.19
CA LEU A 716 -23.65 -2.27 -24.35
C LEU A 716 -22.90 -0.98 -24.67
N SER A 717 -22.05 -0.94 -25.71
CA SER A 717 -21.24 0.23 -26.06
C SER A 717 -22.10 1.49 -26.23
N ASP A 718 -23.17 1.39 -27.02
CA ASP A 718 -24.04 2.51 -27.41
C ASP A 718 -25.22 2.69 -26.44
N PHE A 719 -25.24 1.93 -25.34
CA PHE A 719 -26.32 2.02 -24.36
C PHE A 719 -26.32 3.39 -23.69
N CYS A 720 -27.52 3.92 -23.42
CA CYS A 720 -27.78 5.14 -22.64
C CYS A 720 -27.26 6.49 -23.18
N GLU A 721 -26.95 6.64 -24.47
CA GLU A 721 -26.51 7.94 -25.02
C GLU A 721 -27.58 9.05 -24.90
N SER A 722 -28.85 8.69 -25.12
CA SER A 722 -30.00 9.61 -25.08
C SER A 722 -31.16 9.05 -24.23
N PRO A 723 -31.08 9.10 -22.88
CA PRO A 723 -32.14 8.59 -22.02
C PRO A 723 -33.42 9.42 -22.19
N LYS A 724 -34.57 8.74 -22.11
CA LYS A 724 -35.89 9.36 -22.30
C LYS A 724 -36.37 10.19 -21.11
N GLU A 725 -35.73 10.05 -19.96
CA GLU A 725 -36.08 10.77 -18.73
C GLU A 725 -34.83 11.02 -17.87
N GLU A 726 -34.97 11.87 -16.86
CA GLU A 726 -33.92 12.13 -15.87
C GLU A 726 -33.93 11.07 -14.75
N SER A 727 -32.73 10.78 -14.23
CA SER A 727 -32.58 9.83 -13.13
C SER A 727 -33.19 10.37 -11.85
N LYS A 728 -34.06 9.58 -11.20
CA LYS A 728 -34.62 9.92 -9.87
C LYS A 728 -33.57 10.03 -8.78
N LEU A 729 -32.34 9.57 -9.04
CA LEU A 729 -31.23 9.62 -8.10
C LEU A 729 -30.40 10.90 -8.21
N ILE A 730 -30.63 11.76 -9.20
CA ILE A 730 -29.79 12.94 -9.45
C ILE A 730 -29.70 13.84 -8.22
N ASP A 731 -30.82 14.19 -7.60
CA ASP A 731 -30.92 15.02 -6.39
C ASP A 731 -30.45 14.31 -5.11
N LYS A 732 -30.19 13.00 -5.20
CA LYS A 732 -29.64 12.20 -4.10
C LYS A 732 -28.13 12.03 -4.22
N SER A 733 -27.50 12.48 -5.30
CA SER A 733 -26.06 12.36 -5.49
C SER A 733 -25.31 13.19 -4.45
N LEU A 734 -24.34 12.60 -3.78
CA LEU A 734 -23.51 13.32 -2.82
C LEU A 734 -22.69 14.41 -3.53
N SER A 735 -22.70 15.61 -2.96
CA SER A 735 -21.76 16.67 -3.36
C SER A 735 -20.32 16.29 -2.98
N ILE A 736 -19.33 16.99 -3.55
CA ILE A 736 -17.90 16.76 -3.23
C ILE A 736 -17.64 16.91 -1.72
N LEU A 737 -18.25 17.92 -1.08
CA LEU A 737 -18.13 18.11 0.37
C LEU A 737 -18.73 16.94 1.15
N GLN A 738 -19.90 16.44 0.74
CA GLN A 738 -20.52 15.27 1.37
C GLN A 738 -19.70 14.00 1.16
N LEU A 739 -19.07 13.82 0.00
CA LEU A 739 -18.14 12.71 -0.27
C LEU A 739 -16.92 12.76 0.64
N ILE A 740 -16.34 13.95 0.86
CA ILE A 740 -15.22 14.13 1.81
C ILE A 740 -15.65 13.75 3.23
N VAL A 741 -16.80 14.23 3.70
CA VAL A 741 -17.31 13.89 5.03
C VAL A 741 -17.62 12.39 5.16
N PHE A 742 -18.23 11.80 4.13
CA PHE A 742 -18.47 10.36 4.09
C PHE A 742 -17.15 9.58 4.16
N GLY A 743 -16.14 9.99 3.39
CA GLY A 743 -14.81 9.38 3.36
C GLY A 743 -14.08 9.48 4.70
N ILE A 744 -14.14 10.64 5.37
CA ILE A 744 -13.59 10.84 6.71
C ILE A 744 -14.28 9.90 7.71
N ARG A 745 -15.61 9.81 7.68
CA ARG A 745 -16.35 8.93 8.60
C ARG A 745 -16.06 7.46 8.31
N TYR A 746 -16.00 7.07 7.05
CA TYR A 746 -15.61 5.72 6.63
C TYR A 746 -14.20 5.38 7.12
N TRP A 747 -13.26 6.33 7.03
CA TRP A 747 -11.91 6.18 7.56
C TRP A 747 -11.90 6.03 9.09
N PHE A 748 -12.62 6.88 9.83
CA PHE A 748 -12.77 6.73 11.29
C PHE A 748 -13.36 5.37 11.67
N GLU A 749 -14.35 4.90 10.90
CA GLU A 749 -14.99 3.60 11.13
C GLU A 749 -14.01 2.43 10.94
N HIS A 750 -13.13 2.50 9.94
CA HIS A 750 -12.11 1.47 9.69
C HIS A 750 -10.95 1.56 10.68
N PHE A 751 -10.62 2.77 11.14
CA PHE A 751 -9.58 3.00 12.14
C PHE A 751 -9.97 2.44 13.51
N TRP A 752 -11.22 2.63 13.94
CA TRP A 752 -11.69 2.14 15.25
C TRP A 752 -12.20 0.71 15.24
N TYR A 753 -12.63 0.21 14.09
CA TYR A 753 -13.11 -1.16 13.95
C TYR A 753 -12.35 -1.84 12.84
N THR A 754 -11.14 -2.33 13.15
CA THR A 754 -10.26 -2.99 12.18
C THR A 754 -10.66 -4.44 11.91
N GLU A 755 -11.33 -5.10 12.85
CA GLU A 755 -11.73 -6.51 12.72
C GLU A 755 -13.12 -6.67 12.08
N GLU A 756 -13.15 -7.37 10.94
CA GLU A 756 -14.34 -7.78 10.21
C GLU A 756 -14.45 -9.30 10.20
N GLU A 757 -15.67 -9.80 10.24
CA GLU A 757 -15.94 -11.23 10.18
C GLU A 757 -17.17 -11.48 9.30
N THR A 758 -17.12 -12.55 8.51
CA THR A 758 -18.22 -12.97 7.66
C THR A 758 -18.89 -14.18 8.30
N ARG A 759 -20.22 -14.22 8.33
CA ARG A 759 -20.98 -15.38 8.78
C ARG A 759 -21.97 -15.82 7.73
N ILE A 760 -22.12 -17.14 7.63
CA ILE A 760 -23.23 -17.77 6.94
C ILE A 760 -24.47 -17.65 7.81
N VAL A 761 -25.56 -17.18 7.21
CA VAL A 761 -26.87 -17.06 7.84
C VAL A 761 -27.87 -17.88 7.04
N CYS A 762 -28.62 -18.74 7.74
CA CYS A 762 -29.76 -19.43 7.17
C CYS A 762 -31.05 -18.74 7.61
N ILE A 763 -31.95 -18.45 6.66
CA ILE A 763 -33.32 -18.01 6.94
C ILE A 763 -34.28 -19.14 6.54
N PRO A 764 -34.90 -19.84 7.51
CA PRO A 764 -35.72 -21.01 7.24
C PRO A 764 -36.99 -20.69 6.44
N SER A 765 -37.47 -21.69 5.68
CA SER A 765 -38.71 -21.62 4.91
C SER A 765 -39.92 -21.23 5.78
N ALA A 766 -40.01 -21.79 7.00
CA ALA A 766 -41.09 -21.53 7.94
C ALA A 766 -41.12 -20.06 8.40
N PHE A 767 -39.95 -19.51 8.78
CA PHE A 767 -39.80 -18.09 9.12
C PHE A 767 -40.21 -17.20 7.95
N MET A 768 -39.70 -17.48 6.75
CA MET A 768 -40.01 -16.69 5.56
C MET A 768 -41.50 -16.69 5.23
N LYS A 769 -42.18 -17.84 5.35
CA LYS A 769 -43.62 -17.94 5.14
C LYS A 769 -44.39 -17.07 6.14
N ARG A 770 -44.08 -17.17 7.44
CA ARG A 770 -44.69 -16.34 8.49
C ARG A 770 -44.46 -14.85 8.23
N ALA A 771 -43.20 -14.45 8.02
CA ALA A 771 -42.83 -13.05 7.79
C ALA A 771 -43.55 -12.45 6.58
N ARG A 772 -43.70 -13.23 5.50
CA ARG A 772 -44.43 -12.83 4.30
C ARG A 772 -45.93 -12.67 4.54
N GLU A 773 -46.57 -13.67 5.16
CA GLU A 773 -48.01 -13.64 5.44
C GLU A 773 -48.36 -12.46 6.35
N THR A 774 -47.58 -12.26 7.43
CA THR A 774 -47.71 -11.10 8.32
C THR A 774 -47.53 -9.80 7.55
N ALA A 775 -46.45 -9.67 6.76
CA ALA A 775 -46.16 -8.42 6.08
C ALA A 775 -47.22 -8.03 5.04
N ILE A 776 -47.75 -9.00 4.29
CA ILE A 776 -48.83 -8.76 3.32
C ILE A 776 -50.13 -8.39 4.05
N SER A 777 -50.46 -9.08 5.14
CA SER A 777 -51.66 -8.78 5.94
C SER A 777 -51.64 -7.36 6.50
N GLU A 778 -50.50 -6.94 7.07
CA GLU A 778 -50.30 -5.58 7.59
C GLU A 778 -50.49 -4.52 6.50
N LEU A 779 -49.88 -4.70 5.32
CA LEU A 779 -50.01 -3.73 4.22
C LEU A 779 -51.45 -3.63 3.70
N LYS A 780 -52.16 -4.76 3.61
CA LYS A 780 -53.57 -4.77 3.22
C LYS A 780 -54.44 -4.01 4.22
N ALA A 781 -54.22 -4.23 5.52
CA ALA A 781 -54.92 -3.49 6.57
C ALA A 781 -54.66 -1.98 6.47
N THR A 782 -53.40 -1.55 6.36
CA THR A 782 -53.04 -0.13 6.22
C THR A 782 -53.63 0.52 4.96
N ARG A 783 -53.68 -0.21 3.83
CA ARG A 783 -54.31 0.31 2.60
C ARG A 783 -55.83 0.39 2.72
N ALA A 784 -56.47 -0.59 3.34
CA ALA A 784 -57.91 -0.59 3.59
C ALA A 784 -58.31 0.61 4.46
N GLU A 785 -57.56 0.89 5.53
CA GLU A 785 -57.74 2.08 6.37
C GLU A 785 -57.61 3.40 5.58
N SER A 786 -56.76 3.40 4.54
CA SER A 786 -56.54 4.56 3.66
C SER A 786 -57.48 4.60 2.43
N GLY A 787 -58.46 3.70 2.34
CA GLY A 787 -59.38 3.61 1.20
C GLY A 787 -58.74 3.23 -0.14
N LYS A 788 -57.55 2.61 -0.13
CA LYS A 788 -56.80 2.22 -1.35
C LYS A 788 -57.05 0.74 -1.70
N PRO A 789 -56.98 0.37 -2.99
CA PRO A 789 -57.06 -1.04 -3.41
C PRO A 789 -56.03 -1.93 -2.70
N THR A 790 -56.45 -3.14 -2.35
CA THR A 790 -55.62 -4.12 -1.62
C THR A 790 -55.19 -5.31 -2.48
N ASP A 791 -55.78 -5.48 -3.66
CA ASP A 791 -55.56 -6.62 -4.55
C ASP A 791 -54.18 -6.62 -5.20
N ASP A 792 -53.56 -5.44 -5.35
CA ASP A 792 -52.24 -5.23 -5.94
C ASP A 792 -51.09 -5.24 -4.91
N VAL A 793 -51.39 -5.52 -3.63
CA VAL A 793 -50.36 -5.61 -2.57
C VAL A 793 -49.46 -6.81 -2.83
N PHE A 794 -48.20 -6.53 -3.17
CA PHE A 794 -47.20 -7.55 -3.46
C PHE A 794 -45.85 -7.23 -2.80
N LEU A 795 -45.23 -8.25 -2.21
CA LEU A 795 -43.84 -8.25 -1.77
C LEU A 795 -43.15 -9.52 -2.27
N SER A 796 -41.89 -9.41 -2.68
CA SER A 796 -41.03 -10.57 -2.95
C SER A 796 -40.32 -11.03 -1.68
N ASP A 797 -39.81 -12.27 -1.68
CA ASP A 797 -38.93 -12.74 -0.59
C ASP A 797 -37.70 -11.83 -0.47
N GLY A 798 -37.17 -11.34 -1.60
CA GLY A 798 -36.05 -10.41 -1.61
C GLY A 798 -36.34 -9.11 -0.86
N ASP A 799 -37.57 -8.57 -0.96
CA ASP A 799 -37.93 -7.32 -0.27
C ASP A 799 -37.95 -7.53 1.24
N ILE A 800 -38.50 -8.67 1.67
CA ILE A 800 -38.61 -9.06 3.07
C ILE A 800 -37.22 -9.33 3.65
N ILE A 801 -36.36 -10.06 2.93
CA ILE A 801 -34.99 -10.35 3.37
C ILE A 801 -34.16 -9.06 3.44
N SER A 802 -34.24 -8.18 2.44
CA SER A 802 -33.55 -6.88 2.47
C SER A 802 -34.04 -6.02 3.64
N ALA A 803 -35.35 -6.00 3.92
CA ALA A 803 -35.92 -5.29 5.06
C ALA A 803 -35.48 -5.89 6.40
N TRP A 804 -35.45 -7.22 6.50
CA TRP A 804 -35.02 -7.94 7.70
C TRP A 804 -33.55 -7.69 8.00
N GLY A 805 -32.68 -7.79 6.99
CA GLY A 805 -31.25 -7.48 7.12
C GLY A 805 -31.01 -6.00 7.47
N ALA A 806 -31.77 -5.08 6.85
CA ALA A 806 -31.69 -3.66 7.18
C ALA A 806 -32.10 -3.37 8.63
N ARG A 807 -33.14 -4.03 9.14
CA ARG A 807 -33.55 -3.92 10.55
C ARG A 807 -32.50 -4.48 11.49
N LEU A 808 -32.00 -5.69 11.22
CA LEU A 808 -30.97 -6.33 12.02
C LEU A 808 -29.73 -5.44 12.15
N LEU A 809 -29.23 -4.87 11.04
CA LEU A 809 -28.08 -3.97 11.11
C LEU A 809 -28.41 -2.64 11.76
N ALA A 810 -29.57 -2.06 11.50
CA ALA A 810 -29.95 -0.79 12.13
C ALA A 810 -29.95 -0.91 13.65
N GLU A 811 -30.41 -2.04 14.18
CA GLU A 811 -30.47 -2.32 15.61
C GLU A 811 -29.06 -2.53 16.19
N HIS A 812 -28.29 -3.44 15.60
CA HIS A 812 -27.01 -3.86 16.20
C HIS A 812 -25.83 -2.94 15.87
N LEU A 813 -25.91 -2.12 14.81
CA LEU A 813 -24.96 -1.04 14.55
C LEU A 813 -25.34 0.25 15.29
N GLN A 814 -26.46 0.27 16.01
CA GLN A 814 -26.98 1.44 16.74
C GLN A 814 -27.17 2.66 15.84
N VAL A 815 -27.82 2.46 14.69
CA VAL A 815 -28.10 3.55 13.74
C VAL A 815 -28.99 4.60 14.39
N GLY A 816 -28.61 5.88 14.28
CA GLY A 816 -29.34 6.98 14.89
C GLY A 816 -30.76 7.14 14.31
N LYS A 817 -31.72 7.59 15.15
CA LYS A 817 -33.14 7.76 14.75
C LYS A 817 -33.33 8.57 13.46
N ASN A 818 -32.57 9.65 13.30
CA ASN A 818 -32.65 10.55 12.13
C ASN A 818 -31.63 10.23 11.04
N GLN A 819 -30.73 9.28 11.29
CA GLN A 819 -29.71 8.86 10.35
C GLN A 819 -30.38 8.16 9.17
N THR A 820 -29.94 8.49 7.96
CA THR A 820 -30.42 7.83 6.75
C THR A 820 -29.80 6.44 6.66
N VAL A 821 -30.60 5.43 6.34
CA VAL A 821 -30.15 4.09 5.95
C VAL A 821 -30.38 3.96 4.45
N CYS A 822 -29.30 3.76 3.70
CA CYS A 822 -29.34 3.53 2.27
C CYS A 822 -29.22 2.03 2.02
N VAL A 823 -30.29 1.39 1.56
CA VAL A 823 -30.29 -0.01 1.15
C VAL A 823 -30.11 -0.08 -0.36
N LEU A 824 -28.92 -0.48 -0.79
CA LEU A 824 -28.57 -0.69 -2.19
C LEU A 824 -28.88 -2.15 -2.55
N ASN A 825 -29.80 -2.38 -3.48
CA ASN A 825 -30.07 -3.70 -4.03
C ASN A 825 -29.46 -3.83 -5.44
N ALA A 826 -28.63 -4.85 -5.67
CA ALA A 826 -28.12 -5.14 -7.01
C ALA A 826 -29.28 -5.54 -7.95
N PHE A 827 -29.34 -4.92 -9.12
CA PHE A 827 -30.42 -5.04 -10.09
C PHE A 827 -29.87 -5.37 -11.48
N GLY A 828 -30.30 -6.50 -12.04
CA GLY A 828 -29.84 -6.99 -13.35
C GLY A 828 -30.62 -6.39 -14.53
N TRP A 829 -29.91 -6.02 -15.59
CA TRP A 829 -30.47 -5.30 -16.75
C TRP A 829 -31.15 -6.20 -17.78
N ARG A 830 -30.69 -7.46 -17.89
CA ARG A 830 -31.08 -8.42 -18.95
C ARG A 830 -32.57 -8.46 -19.25
N SER A 831 -33.44 -8.45 -18.23
CA SER A 831 -34.90 -8.48 -18.46
C SER A 831 -35.40 -7.22 -19.19
N LEU A 832 -34.89 -6.05 -18.84
CA LEU A 832 -35.26 -4.76 -19.44
C LEU A 832 -34.62 -4.54 -20.81
N LEU A 833 -33.47 -5.18 -21.05
CA LEU A 833 -32.71 -5.09 -22.30
C LEU A 833 -33.07 -6.20 -23.31
N SER A 834 -33.87 -7.18 -22.91
CA SER A 834 -34.23 -8.33 -23.76
C SER A 834 -34.99 -8.05 -25.06
N PRO A 835 -35.78 -6.97 -25.20
CA PRO A 835 -36.47 -6.69 -26.46
C PRO A 835 -35.55 -6.29 -27.62
N ASP A 836 -34.39 -5.68 -27.33
CA ASP A 836 -33.59 -4.95 -28.33
C ASP A 836 -32.07 -5.17 -28.21
N ILE A 837 -31.50 -5.14 -27.01
CA ILE A 837 -30.03 -5.13 -26.81
C ILE A 837 -29.49 -6.49 -26.37
N LEU A 838 -30.14 -7.16 -25.41
CA LEU A 838 -29.71 -8.43 -24.82
C LEU A 838 -30.77 -9.53 -25.04
N PRO A 839 -30.99 -9.98 -26.30
CA PRO A 839 -32.08 -10.89 -26.65
C PRO A 839 -31.96 -12.24 -25.95
N ARG A 840 -33.10 -12.81 -25.54
CA ARG A 840 -33.15 -14.11 -24.83
C ARG A 840 -32.68 -15.31 -25.65
N SER A 841 -32.56 -15.17 -26.96
CA SER A 841 -32.05 -16.20 -27.87
C SER A 841 -30.53 -16.32 -27.87
N LYS A 842 -29.82 -15.46 -27.12
CA LYS A 842 -28.36 -15.50 -26.99
C LYS A 842 -27.96 -15.42 -25.52
N ALA A 843 -26.89 -16.12 -25.14
CA ALA A 843 -26.35 -16.08 -23.80
C ALA A 843 -25.48 -14.82 -23.61
N TYR A 844 -25.85 -13.94 -22.68
CA TYR A 844 -25.01 -12.80 -22.29
C TYR A 844 -24.27 -13.11 -20.98
N VAL A 845 -23.00 -13.51 -21.13
CA VAL A 845 -22.11 -13.98 -20.05
C VAL A 845 -21.07 -12.90 -19.73
N ALA A 846 -21.54 -11.81 -19.13
CA ALA A 846 -20.74 -10.65 -18.69
C ALA A 846 -21.50 -9.88 -17.59
N ASN A 847 -20.97 -8.78 -17.08
CA ASN A 847 -21.67 -7.91 -16.14
C ASN A 847 -22.73 -7.06 -16.87
N ALA A 848 -23.95 -7.01 -16.33
CA ALA A 848 -25.02 -6.10 -16.73
C ALA A 848 -25.94 -5.86 -15.54
N SER A 849 -25.43 -5.13 -14.55
CA SER A 849 -26.14 -4.82 -13.31
C SER A 849 -25.79 -3.44 -12.75
N SER A 850 -26.71 -2.86 -12.00
CA SER A 850 -26.56 -1.58 -11.30
C SER A 850 -27.26 -1.62 -9.94
N GLY A 851 -27.11 -0.58 -9.13
CA GLY A 851 -27.79 -0.47 -7.84
C GLY A 851 -29.18 0.19 -7.97
N ILE A 852 -30.15 -0.33 -7.22
CA ILE A 852 -31.38 0.37 -6.85
C ILE A 852 -31.29 0.78 -5.39
N PHE A 853 -31.61 2.03 -5.09
CA PHE A 853 -31.37 2.64 -3.78
C PHE A 853 -32.68 2.97 -3.07
N ALA A 854 -32.90 2.36 -1.91
CA ALA A 854 -33.98 2.74 -1.00
C ALA A 854 -33.39 3.55 0.17
N PHE A 855 -33.96 4.73 0.43
CA PHE A 855 -33.52 5.63 1.50
C PHE A 855 -34.57 5.68 2.60
N LEU A 856 -34.20 5.22 3.80
CA LEU A 856 -35.09 5.18 4.96
C LEU A 856 -34.45 5.89 6.15
N LYS A 857 -35.24 6.19 7.19
CA LYS A 857 -34.71 6.67 8.47
C LYS A 857 -34.52 5.52 9.46
N GLY A 858 -33.41 5.52 10.21
CA GLY A 858 -33.13 4.49 11.22
C GLY A 858 -34.28 4.31 12.21
N GLY A 859 -34.89 5.41 12.66
CA GLY A 859 -36.05 5.39 13.54
C GLY A 859 -37.26 4.66 12.95
N ASP A 860 -37.53 4.83 11.65
CA ASP A 860 -38.65 4.15 11.00
C ASP A 860 -38.39 2.66 10.83
N ILE A 861 -37.15 2.28 10.48
CA ILE A 861 -36.75 0.86 10.36
C ILE A 861 -36.94 0.12 11.70
N LEU A 862 -36.58 0.77 12.81
CA LEU A 862 -36.61 0.18 14.14
C LEU A 862 -38.00 0.18 14.79
N SER A 863 -38.83 1.21 14.52
CA SER A 863 -40.12 1.38 15.22
C SER A 863 -41.35 0.93 14.44
N ARG A 864 -41.31 0.88 13.10
CA ARG A 864 -42.46 0.48 12.26
C ARG A 864 -42.45 -1.03 11.99
N PRO A 865 -43.57 -1.65 11.58
CA PRO A 865 -43.58 -3.07 11.22
C PRO A 865 -42.64 -3.40 10.05
N LEU A 866 -42.20 -4.66 9.94
CA LEU A 866 -41.25 -5.09 8.89
C LEU A 866 -41.80 -4.83 7.47
N SER A 867 -43.12 -4.95 7.33
CA SER A 867 -43.88 -4.66 6.12
C SER A 867 -43.62 -3.27 5.56
N TYR A 868 -43.46 -2.26 6.41
CA TYR A 868 -43.18 -0.90 5.97
C TYR A 868 -41.83 -0.83 5.23
N THR A 869 -40.75 -1.29 5.87
CA THR A 869 -39.42 -1.30 5.27
C THR A 869 -39.39 -2.11 3.98
N ALA A 870 -40.04 -3.28 3.96
CA ALA A 870 -40.15 -4.11 2.75
C ALA A 870 -40.91 -3.40 1.63
N SER A 871 -41.99 -2.67 1.96
CA SER A 871 -42.75 -1.89 0.99
C SER A 871 -41.97 -0.72 0.40
N GLU A 872 -41.11 -0.06 1.18
CA GLU A 872 -40.24 1.02 0.69
C GLU A 872 -39.14 0.50 -0.23
N VAL A 873 -38.56 -0.67 0.07
CA VAL A 873 -37.63 -1.36 -0.84
C VAL A 873 -38.34 -1.72 -2.16
N ARG A 874 -39.55 -2.30 -2.08
CA ARG A 874 -40.37 -2.62 -3.26
C ARG A 874 -40.72 -1.37 -4.08
N ARG A 875 -41.08 -0.26 -3.42
CA ARG A 875 -41.37 1.02 -4.07
C ARG A 875 -40.15 1.54 -4.82
N ALA A 876 -38.97 1.55 -4.20
CA ALA A 876 -37.73 1.95 -4.84
C ALA A 876 -37.41 1.08 -6.08
N ILE A 877 -37.63 -0.24 -6.00
CA ILE A 877 -37.47 -1.16 -7.14
C ILE A 877 -38.47 -0.85 -8.26
N ALA A 878 -39.73 -0.57 -7.93
CA ALA A 878 -40.75 -0.25 -8.93
C ALA A 878 -40.47 1.10 -9.63
N GLU A 879 -39.99 2.10 -8.88
CA GLU A 879 -39.67 3.42 -9.41
C GLU A 879 -38.40 3.42 -10.28
N GLN A 880 -37.33 2.78 -9.81
CA GLN A 880 -36.02 2.81 -10.48
C GLN A 880 -35.81 1.66 -11.47
N GLY A 881 -36.57 0.56 -11.35
CA GLY A 881 -36.41 -0.66 -12.15
C GLY A 881 -37.10 -0.62 -13.51
N THR A 882 -37.34 0.56 -14.08
CA THR A 882 -37.89 0.73 -15.43
C THR A 882 -36.78 0.87 -16.46
N ARG A 883 -37.08 0.63 -17.75
CA ARG A 883 -36.09 0.79 -18.83
C ARG A 883 -35.55 2.22 -18.89
N SER A 884 -36.44 3.22 -18.81
CA SER A 884 -36.07 4.63 -18.89
C SER A 884 -35.21 5.08 -17.70
N GLN A 885 -35.51 4.65 -16.46
CA GLN A 885 -34.68 4.95 -15.30
C GLN A 885 -33.33 4.23 -15.33
N LEU A 886 -33.27 3.01 -15.86
CA LEU A 886 -32.01 2.30 -16.05
C LEU A 886 -31.10 3.09 -17.01
N GLU A 887 -31.61 3.52 -18.16
CA GLU A 887 -30.84 4.33 -19.11
C GLU A 887 -30.34 5.63 -18.45
N ALA A 888 -31.22 6.34 -17.73
CA ALA A 888 -30.86 7.59 -17.06
C ALA A 888 -29.79 7.41 -15.96
N SER A 889 -29.91 6.37 -15.14
CA SER A 889 -28.96 6.08 -14.05
C SER A 889 -27.60 5.60 -14.55
N VAL A 890 -27.57 4.80 -15.62
CA VAL A 890 -26.33 4.33 -16.25
C VAL A 890 -25.60 5.49 -16.92
N LYS A 891 -26.32 6.40 -17.60
CA LYS A 891 -25.74 7.63 -18.14
C LYS A 891 -25.08 8.46 -17.04
N LEU A 892 -25.82 8.73 -15.96
CA LEU A 892 -25.31 9.51 -14.81
C LEU A 892 -24.05 8.86 -14.21
N THR A 893 -24.02 7.53 -14.13
CA THR A 893 -22.86 6.77 -13.65
C THR A 893 -21.66 6.92 -14.59
N ARG A 894 -21.85 6.71 -15.89
CA ARG A 894 -20.81 6.84 -16.92
C ARG A 894 -20.25 8.27 -16.98
N GLU A 895 -21.09 9.30 -16.80
CA GLU A 895 -20.66 10.70 -16.74
C GLU A 895 -19.85 11.00 -15.48
N SER A 896 -20.28 10.52 -14.31
CA SER A 896 -19.51 10.68 -13.06
C SER A 896 -18.14 10.00 -13.15
N ILE A 897 -18.06 8.79 -13.69
CA ILE A 897 -16.79 8.07 -13.87
C ILE A 897 -15.88 8.83 -14.84
N ARG A 898 -16.41 9.33 -15.96
CA ARG A 898 -15.63 10.14 -16.92
C ARG A 898 -15.12 11.45 -16.30
N ALA A 899 -15.94 12.12 -15.50
CA ALA A 899 -15.59 13.41 -14.92
C ALA A 899 -14.72 13.32 -13.65
N ARG A 900 -14.86 12.25 -12.86
CA ARG A 900 -14.29 12.15 -11.50
C ARG A 900 -13.52 10.86 -11.22
N GLY A 901 -13.53 9.89 -12.14
CA GLY A 901 -12.92 8.58 -11.97
C GLY A 901 -13.68 7.61 -11.06
N VAL A 902 -14.81 8.02 -10.47
CA VAL A 902 -15.60 7.20 -9.52
C VAL A 902 -17.10 7.28 -9.81
N PRO A 903 -17.86 6.19 -9.54
CA PRO A 903 -19.32 6.22 -9.66
C PRO A 903 -19.94 7.18 -8.61
N PRO A 904 -21.12 7.73 -8.88
CA PRO A 904 -21.82 8.58 -7.93
C PRO A 904 -22.26 7.74 -6.73
N MET A 905 -22.14 8.31 -5.53
CA MET A 905 -22.80 7.78 -4.34
C MET A 905 -24.09 8.55 -4.09
N TYR A 906 -25.11 7.87 -3.60
CA TYR A 906 -26.42 8.45 -3.37
C TYR A 906 -26.80 8.39 -1.88
N GLY A 907 -27.45 9.44 -1.37
CA GLY A 907 -27.90 9.57 0.02
C GLY A 907 -27.43 10.86 0.66
N ASP A 908 -26.80 10.76 1.83
CA ASP A 908 -26.18 11.90 2.52
C ASP A 908 -24.86 11.49 3.16
N ALA A 909 -24.07 12.47 3.60
CA ALA A 909 -22.73 12.26 4.16
C ALA A 909 -22.70 11.34 5.40
N THR A 910 -23.83 11.18 6.10
CA THR A 910 -23.95 10.45 7.36
C THR A 910 -24.69 9.12 7.22
N MET A 911 -25.08 8.74 6.01
CA MET A 911 -25.92 7.56 5.80
C MET A 911 -25.25 6.25 6.26
N GLN A 912 -26.01 5.30 6.80
CA GLN A 912 -25.55 3.92 6.92
C GLN A 912 -25.83 3.20 5.60
N LEU A 913 -24.79 2.78 4.89
CA LEU A 913 -24.92 2.01 3.64
C LEU A 913 -25.07 0.52 3.97
N ILE A 914 -26.04 -0.13 3.34
CA ILE A 914 -26.29 -1.56 3.39
C ILE A 914 -26.40 -2.06 1.96
N ILE A 915 -25.57 -3.03 1.58
CA ILE A 915 -25.54 -3.58 0.22
C ILE A 915 -26.20 -4.95 0.23
N VAL A 916 -27.12 -5.20 -0.69
CA VAL A 916 -27.80 -6.48 -0.85
C VAL A 916 -27.62 -6.98 -2.28
N SER A 917 -26.92 -8.10 -2.43
CA SER A 917 -26.76 -8.81 -3.69
C SER A 917 -27.61 -10.07 -3.67
N ASN A 918 -28.77 -10.02 -4.33
CA ASN A 918 -29.74 -11.10 -4.32
C ASN A 918 -29.68 -11.95 -5.59
N TRP A 919 -29.19 -13.19 -5.47
CA TRP A 919 -29.03 -14.07 -6.63
C TRP A 919 -30.16 -15.08 -6.81
N SER A 920 -31.27 -14.93 -6.08
CA SER A 920 -32.37 -15.91 -6.10
C SER A 920 -32.97 -16.13 -7.50
N LYS A 921 -32.95 -15.10 -8.37
CA LYS A 921 -33.36 -15.23 -9.78
C LYS A 921 -32.46 -16.16 -10.61
N GLY A 922 -31.24 -16.41 -10.13
CA GLY A 922 -30.29 -17.36 -10.73
C GLY A 922 -30.74 -18.82 -10.62
N ARG A 923 -31.59 -19.16 -9.62
CA ARG A 923 -32.10 -20.52 -9.37
C ARG A 923 -31.00 -21.59 -9.34
N PHE A 924 -29.83 -21.27 -8.77
CA PHE A 924 -28.65 -22.15 -8.84
C PHE A 924 -28.85 -23.52 -8.18
N PHE A 925 -29.70 -23.61 -7.16
CA PHE A 925 -30.08 -24.88 -6.51
C PHE A 925 -30.89 -25.82 -7.42
N GLU A 926 -31.34 -25.35 -8.57
CA GLU A 926 -32.12 -26.14 -9.53
C GLU A 926 -31.29 -26.64 -10.71
N MET A 927 -30.00 -26.27 -10.78
CA MET A 927 -29.09 -26.74 -11.82
C MET A 927 -28.93 -28.26 -11.74
N ASP A 928 -29.15 -28.93 -12.86
CA ASP A 928 -29.23 -30.39 -12.91
C ASP A 928 -27.91 -30.99 -13.39
N PHE A 929 -27.14 -31.52 -12.44
CA PHE A 929 -25.91 -32.28 -12.69
C PHE A 929 -26.15 -33.80 -12.60
N SER A 930 -27.40 -34.26 -12.65
CA SER A 930 -27.71 -35.70 -12.57
C SER A 930 -27.01 -36.59 -13.61
N PRO A 931 -26.67 -36.14 -14.84
CA PRO A 931 -25.91 -36.98 -15.78
C PRO A 931 -24.49 -37.33 -15.31
N ALA A 932 -23.94 -36.58 -14.34
CA ALA A 932 -22.66 -36.87 -13.72
C ALA A 932 -22.76 -37.86 -12.54
N ILE A 933 -23.95 -38.27 -12.08
CA ILE A 933 -24.06 -39.19 -10.95
C ILE A 933 -23.37 -40.52 -11.26
N VAL A 934 -22.55 -41.01 -10.34
CA VAL A 934 -21.92 -42.33 -10.43
C VAL A 934 -22.97 -43.41 -10.11
N PRO A 935 -23.31 -44.32 -11.05
CA PRO A 935 -24.34 -45.32 -10.81
C PRO A 935 -24.03 -46.22 -9.61
N GLY A 936 -24.99 -46.41 -8.73
CA GLY A 936 -24.86 -47.27 -7.54
C GLY A 936 -24.03 -46.67 -6.40
N SER A 937 -23.60 -45.40 -6.49
CA SER A 937 -22.90 -44.72 -5.41
C SER A 937 -23.79 -44.49 -4.20
N LYS A 938 -23.19 -44.38 -3.01
CA LYS A 938 -23.90 -43.93 -1.81
C LYS A 938 -24.30 -42.46 -1.92
N SER A 939 -25.24 -42.06 -1.07
CA SER A 939 -25.74 -40.68 -0.95
C SER A 939 -25.69 -40.26 0.51
N ALA A 940 -25.19 -39.06 0.77
CA ALA A 940 -25.13 -38.48 2.12
C ALA A 940 -26.53 -38.18 2.68
N ARG A 941 -27.55 -38.11 1.82
CA ARG A 941 -28.95 -37.90 2.20
C ARG A 941 -29.81 -39.10 1.77
N PRO A 942 -30.77 -39.56 2.60
CA PRO A 942 -31.75 -40.57 2.20
C PRO A 942 -32.62 -40.10 1.02
N GLY A 943 -32.91 -41.02 0.10
CA GLY A 943 -33.72 -40.77 -1.11
C GLY A 943 -32.92 -40.90 -2.41
N ASP A 944 -33.59 -40.66 -3.53
CA ASP A 944 -32.96 -40.75 -4.86
C ASP A 944 -31.94 -39.63 -5.08
N ALA A 945 -30.80 -39.97 -5.68
CA ALA A 945 -29.77 -39.01 -6.06
C ALA A 945 -30.33 -38.04 -7.13
N THR A 946 -30.45 -36.76 -6.79
CA THR A 946 -31.10 -35.76 -7.68
C THR A 946 -30.12 -35.03 -8.60
N GLY A 947 -28.82 -35.04 -8.29
CA GLY A 947 -27.82 -34.26 -9.02
C GLY A 947 -27.98 -32.75 -8.89
N LYS A 948 -28.84 -32.25 -7.99
CA LYS A 948 -29.04 -30.83 -7.72
C LYS A 948 -28.25 -30.40 -6.50
N PRO A 949 -27.71 -29.16 -6.46
CA PRO A 949 -27.02 -28.68 -5.27
C PRO A 949 -27.94 -28.67 -4.05
N THR A 950 -27.51 -29.26 -2.94
CA THR A 950 -28.24 -29.21 -1.66
C THR A 950 -27.81 -28.04 -0.79
N TYR A 951 -26.62 -27.50 -1.05
CA TYR A 951 -26.10 -26.29 -0.41
C TYR A 951 -25.17 -25.53 -1.37
N ILE A 952 -25.16 -24.21 -1.28
CA ILE A 952 -24.32 -23.32 -2.10
C ILE A 952 -23.68 -22.27 -1.21
N GLN A 953 -22.35 -22.21 -1.22
CA GLN A 953 -21.58 -21.19 -0.53
C GLN A 953 -20.84 -20.30 -1.51
N ALA A 954 -20.96 -18.98 -1.32
CA ALA A 954 -20.18 -18.00 -2.05
C ALA A 954 -19.32 -17.19 -1.09
N ALA A 955 -18.04 -17.06 -1.41
CA ALA A 955 -17.08 -16.29 -0.62
C ALA A 955 -15.91 -15.90 -1.50
N GLY A 956 -15.13 -14.90 -1.12
CA GLY A 956 -14.11 -14.35 -2.01
C GLY A 956 -13.14 -13.43 -1.32
N HIS A 957 -12.28 -12.82 -2.12
CA HIS A 957 -11.36 -11.79 -1.67
C HIS A 957 -11.81 -10.45 -2.25
N ALA A 958 -12.01 -9.47 -1.38
CA ALA A 958 -12.14 -8.07 -1.75
C ALA A 958 -10.81 -7.38 -1.45
N ASN A 959 -10.11 -6.94 -2.49
CA ASN A 959 -8.82 -6.29 -2.39
C ASN A 959 -9.02 -4.77 -2.46
N GLY A 960 -8.39 -3.99 -1.58
CA GLY A 960 -8.44 -2.53 -1.67
C GLY A 960 -9.71 -1.85 -1.12
N PHE A 961 -10.76 -2.59 -0.75
CA PHE A 961 -11.94 -2.04 -0.07
C PHE A 961 -12.62 -3.06 0.86
N SER A 962 -13.43 -2.56 1.80
CA SER A 962 -14.23 -3.40 2.70
C SER A 962 -15.63 -3.67 2.15
N ILE A 963 -16.08 -4.92 2.28
CA ILE A 963 -17.45 -5.38 1.98
C ILE A 963 -18.36 -5.34 3.22
N ARG A 964 -17.97 -4.60 4.27
CA ARG A 964 -18.75 -4.48 5.51
C ARG A 964 -20.14 -3.93 5.24
N ASN A 965 -21.12 -4.50 5.95
CA ASN A 965 -22.56 -4.22 5.80
C ASN A 965 -23.14 -4.69 4.46
N ALA A 966 -22.47 -5.61 3.78
CA ALA A 966 -23.00 -6.29 2.60
C ALA A 966 -23.62 -7.65 2.95
N PHE A 967 -24.72 -7.97 2.27
CA PHE A 967 -25.44 -9.22 2.28
C PHE A 967 -25.42 -9.83 0.90
N GLN A 968 -24.94 -11.06 0.79
CA GLN A 968 -25.05 -11.87 -0.42
C GLN A 968 -26.06 -12.97 -0.16
N ILE A 969 -27.09 -13.08 -0.99
CA ILE A 969 -28.14 -14.12 -0.91
C ILE A 969 -27.86 -15.13 -2.01
N SER A 970 -27.42 -16.33 -1.63
CA SER A 970 -27.08 -17.43 -2.56
C SER A 970 -28.31 -17.97 -3.28
N GLY A 971 -29.46 -17.90 -2.62
CA GLY A 971 -30.74 -18.33 -3.16
C GLY A 971 -31.48 -19.24 -2.19
N LYS A 972 -32.49 -19.93 -2.74
CA LYS A 972 -33.42 -20.80 -2.03
C LYS A 972 -33.08 -22.27 -2.31
N ASP A 973 -32.82 -23.05 -1.26
CA ASP A 973 -32.54 -24.48 -1.38
C ASP A 973 -33.80 -25.32 -1.66
N GLY A 974 -33.62 -26.63 -1.86
CA GLY A 974 -34.73 -27.56 -2.14
C GLY A 974 -35.74 -27.75 -1.00
N GLN A 975 -35.41 -27.32 0.23
CA GLN A 975 -36.35 -27.30 1.38
C GLN A 975 -37.01 -25.94 1.56
N GLY A 976 -36.60 -24.95 0.77
CA GLY A 976 -37.12 -23.60 0.78
C GLY A 976 -36.40 -22.63 1.71
N ASN A 977 -35.26 -23.02 2.29
CA ASN A 977 -34.44 -22.15 3.13
C ASN A 977 -33.61 -21.20 2.26
N TYR A 978 -33.40 -19.98 2.74
CA TYR A 978 -32.51 -19.02 2.12
C TYR A 978 -31.14 -19.03 2.79
N TRP A 979 -30.10 -19.09 1.98
CA TRP A 979 -28.71 -19.03 2.44
C TRP A 979 -28.08 -17.70 2.10
N LEU A 980 -27.44 -17.08 3.08
CA LEU A 980 -26.82 -15.77 2.97
C LEU A 980 -25.40 -15.79 3.54
N SER A 981 -24.55 -14.91 3.03
CA SER A 981 -23.31 -14.50 3.68
C SER A 981 -23.37 -13.01 3.97
N ALA A 982 -23.02 -12.63 5.20
CA ALA A 982 -22.99 -11.24 5.63
C ALA A 982 -21.64 -10.93 6.26
N SER A 983 -21.07 -9.77 5.94
CA SER A 983 -19.78 -9.30 6.46
C SER A 983 -20.00 -8.09 7.35
N LEU A 984 -19.63 -8.19 8.63
CA LEU A 984 -19.88 -7.16 9.65
C LEU A 984 -18.65 -6.96 10.55
N ARG A 985 -18.70 -5.93 11.40
CA ARG A 985 -17.70 -5.76 12.46
C ARG A 985 -17.77 -6.97 13.40
N LYS A 986 -16.63 -7.54 13.76
CA LYS A 986 -16.57 -8.77 14.55
C LYS A 986 -17.37 -8.70 15.86
N HIS A 987 -17.29 -7.59 16.61
CA HIS A 987 -18.00 -7.43 17.87
C HIS A 987 -19.53 -7.42 17.74
N VAL A 988 -20.06 -7.07 16.56
CA VAL A 988 -21.51 -7.00 16.29
C VAL A 988 -22.13 -8.39 16.22
N TRP A 989 -21.38 -9.40 15.79
CA TRP A 989 -21.87 -10.78 15.67
C TRP A 989 -22.38 -11.33 16.99
N SER A 990 -21.68 -11.10 18.09
CA SER A 990 -22.10 -11.57 19.42
C SER A 990 -23.49 -11.06 19.83
N SER A 991 -23.87 -9.86 19.39
CA SER A 991 -25.19 -9.28 19.66
C SER A 991 -26.26 -9.83 18.73
N ILE A 992 -25.92 -10.02 17.45
CA ILE A 992 -26.80 -10.65 16.46
C ILE A 992 -27.10 -12.10 16.83
N GLU A 993 -26.07 -12.89 17.17
CA GLU A 993 -26.23 -14.30 17.53
C GLU A 993 -27.18 -14.46 18.72
N LYS A 994 -27.03 -13.64 19.76
CA LYS A 994 -27.97 -13.62 20.91
C LYS A 994 -29.41 -13.27 20.49
N ALA A 995 -29.57 -12.33 19.56
CA ALA A 995 -30.88 -11.95 19.05
C ALA A 995 -31.53 -13.09 18.23
N LEU A 996 -30.72 -13.81 17.45
CA LEU A 996 -31.16 -14.95 16.65
C LEU A 996 -31.46 -16.21 17.48
N THR A 997 -30.73 -16.44 18.57
CA THR A 997 -30.97 -17.59 19.49
C THR A 997 -32.07 -17.33 20.52
N GLY A 998 -32.74 -16.17 20.48
CA GLY A 998 -33.84 -15.82 21.39
C GLY A 998 -33.43 -15.57 22.85
N THR A 999 -32.13 -15.46 23.14
CA THR A 999 -31.60 -15.24 24.48
C THR A 999 -31.55 -13.73 24.76
N LYS A 1000 -32.65 -13.17 25.26
CA LYS A 1000 -32.68 -11.77 25.71
C LYS A 1000 -31.65 -11.56 26.82
N SER A 1001 -30.69 -10.67 26.57
CA SER A 1001 -29.83 -10.09 27.61
C SER A 1001 -30.70 -9.34 28.59
N THR A 1002 -30.91 -9.90 29.79
CA THR A 1002 -31.24 -9.09 30.96
C THR A 1002 -30.01 -8.25 31.29
N ASN A 1003 -30.01 -7.01 30.85
CA ASN A 1003 -29.24 -5.92 31.46
C ASN A 1003 -30.14 -4.70 31.55
#